data_AF-A0A5E4NF69-F1
#
_entry.id   AF-A0A5E4NF69-F1
#
_cell.length_a   1.000
_cell.length_b   1.000
_cell.length_c   1.000
_cell.angle_alpha   90.00
_cell.angle_beta   90.00
_cell.angle_gamma   90.00
#
_symmetry.space_group_name_H-M   'P 1'
#
loop_
_entity.id
_entity.type
_entity.pdbx_description
1 polymer ?
#
loop_
_entity_poly.entity_id
_entity_poly.type
_entity_poly.pdbx_seq_one_letter_code
_entity_poly.pdbx_strand_id
1 'polypeptide(L)'
;MGDKVAARQAAIDAGVPIVAGTPGPIRTSDEAIEFCLKHDLPVIFKAAYGGGGRGMRVVRKMEEVKESFERASSEAKAAFGDGAMFIEKFVERPRHIEVQLLGDQAGNIVHLYERDCSVQRRHQKVVELAPAPHLDPKVRDLMTERAVKLAKHVGYSNAGTVEFLADSKGNFYFIEVNARLQVEHTVTEEITGIDLVQSQIRIAEGVTLPELGLTQDKIKPQGFAIQCRVTTEDPAKNFQPDTGRIEVFRSGEGMGIRLDGASAFAGAIISPYYDSLLVKVIAHAADLQASCAKMNRALREFRVRGVKTNIPFLLNVLTNEKFVNGSVDTYFIDENPQLFTLEPSQNRAQKLLNYLGEVLVNGPQTPLATSLKPANVHPHVPEFPAGLSPPQGFKQVLTKDGPKAFAKAVRDNKGLLLMDTTMRDAHQSLLATRVRSHDILRIAPWVSQSFPGLYSLENWGGATFDVALRFLHECPWQRLADMRSAIPNIPFQMLLRGANAVGYTNYPDNVVFKFCDLAVQAGMDVFRVFDSLNYLPNIILGMEAAAKAGGVVEAAIAYSGDVSDPTKTKYTLDYYIHFVDELVKAGTHVLCIKDMAGLLKPRAATMLIGAIRTKYPDLPIHVHTHDTSGAGVASMLAAAQAGADVVDVAVDSMSGMTSQPSMGAIIASLQGTELDTGLDLKEVSAYSAYWEQTRTLYAPFECTTTMKSGNADVYLNEIPGGQYTNLQFQAYSLGLGDFFEDVKKAYREANLLLGDIIKVTPSSKVVGDFAQFMVQNKLTAEDVLEKAEELSFPKSVIEFLQGGIGEPYQGYPEPLRSKVLKDMPRIEGRPGCTLSPLDFNQIKTHLQEKYQNISDYDVMSSALYPTVTDEYLTFKEEYGPVDKLDTRIFLTGPKVGENFEVTIEKGKTLAFKTLAISEELTANGEIEVFFEMNGQLRSVFIRDKEASKEMHIHPKASKSNAGDVGAPMPGSVMDIRVKVGDKVEKGAPLVVLSAMKMEMVVQSPIAGTIKQIDISVGMKLEGQDLLLSIEP
;
A
#
# COMPACT_ATOMS: atom_id res chain seq x y z
N MET A 1 -33.65 6.50 -45.87
CA MET A 1 -33.18 5.70 -44.72
C MET A 1 -32.56 6.54 -43.60
N GLY A 2 -31.96 7.71 -43.84
CA GLY A 2 -31.43 8.57 -42.77
C GLY A 2 -32.49 9.33 -41.94
N ASP A 3 -33.71 9.49 -42.47
CA ASP A 3 -34.88 10.00 -41.75
C ASP A 3 -35.67 8.83 -41.15
N LYS A 4 -35.87 8.84 -39.83
CA LYS A 4 -36.55 7.75 -39.08
C LYS A 4 -38.02 7.62 -39.41
N VAL A 5 -38.71 8.73 -39.69
CA VAL A 5 -40.13 8.73 -40.06
C VAL A 5 -40.29 8.14 -41.46
N ALA A 6 -39.47 8.58 -42.41
CA ALA A 6 -39.47 8.03 -43.76
C ALA A 6 -39.06 6.54 -43.79
N ALA A 7 -38.08 6.15 -42.97
CA ALA A 7 -37.68 4.75 -42.83
C ALA A 7 -38.81 3.89 -42.25
N ARG A 8 -39.56 4.40 -41.27
CA ARG A 8 -40.75 3.72 -40.73
C ARG A 8 -41.85 3.56 -41.77
N GLN A 9 -42.12 4.58 -42.59
CA GLN A 9 -43.10 4.46 -43.67
C GLN A 9 -42.66 3.39 -44.67
N ALA A 10 -41.39 3.37 -45.09
CA ALA A 10 -40.86 2.33 -45.96
C ALA A 10 -40.97 0.92 -45.33
N ALA A 11 -40.80 0.79 -44.01
CA ALA A 11 -41.00 -0.46 -43.29
C ALA A 11 -42.47 -0.91 -43.34
N ILE A 12 -43.43 -0.01 -43.12
CA ILE A 12 -44.88 -0.29 -43.25
C ILE A 12 -45.20 -0.75 -44.68
N ASP A 13 -44.73 -0.02 -45.69
CA ASP A 13 -45.01 -0.31 -47.11
C ASP A 13 -44.41 -1.66 -47.53
N ALA A 14 -43.25 -2.04 -46.97
CA ALA A 14 -42.64 -3.35 -47.17
C ALA A 14 -43.30 -4.49 -46.34
N GLY A 15 -44.24 -4.16 -45.45
CA GLY A 15 -44.90 -5.12 -44.55
C GLY A 15 -44.00 -5.63 -43.43
N VAL A 16 -43.05 -4.81 -42.97
CA VAL A 16 -42.21 -5.07 -41.81
C VAL A 16 -42.93 -4.56 -40.55
N PRO A 17 -43.05 -5.38 -39.48
CA PRO A 17 -43.70 -4.92 -38.25
C PRO A 17 -42.95 -3.73 -37.64
N ILE A 18 -43.69 -2.72 -37.21
CA ILE A 18 -43.16 -1.52 -36.54
C ILE A 18 -43.76 -1.36 -35.15
N VAL A 19 -43.05 -0.67 -34.25
CA VAL A 19 -43.61 -0.28 -32.96
C VAL A 19 -44.74 0.72 -33.19
N ALA A 20 -45.88 0.59 -32.51
CA ALA A 20 -46.95 1.58 -32.57
C ALA A 20 -46.43 2.95 -32.13
N GLY A 21 -46.67 4.00 -32.93
CA GLY A 21 -46.12 5.33 -32.69
C GLY A 21 -46.89 6.41 -33.43
N THR A 22 -46.51 7.67 -33.24
CA THR A 22 -47.13 8.79 -33.96
C THR A 22 -46.92 8.64 -35.48
N PRO A 23 -47.91 9.03 -36.30
CA PRO A 23 -47.81 8.92 -37.77
C PRO A 23 -46.80 9.90 -38.38
N GLY A 24 -46.39 10.92 -37.63
CA GLY A 24 -45.37 11.89 -38.01
C GLY A 24 -44.72 12.54 -36.79
N PRO A 25 -43.81 13.50 -37.02
CA PRO A 25 -43.20 14.26 -35.94
C PRO A 25 -44.21 15.18 -35.26
N ILE A 26 -44.11 15.27 -33.94
CA ILE A 26 -44.86 16.16 -33.08
C ILE A 26 -43.94 17.28 -32.55
N ARG A 27 -44.51 18.45 -32.31
CA ARG A 27 -43.75 19.66 -31.89
C ARG A 27 -44.22 20.24 -30.55
N THR A 28 -45.35 19.78 -30.03
CA THR A 28 -45.93 20.31 -28.79
C THR A 28 -46.16 19.21 -27.76
N SER A 29 -46.13 19.58 -26.47
CA SER A 29 -46.44 18.65 -25.38
C SER A 29 -47.92 18.25 -25.37
N ASP A 30 -48.82 19.07 -25.91
CA ASP A 30 -50.24 18.75 -26.05
C ASP A 30 -50.47 17.58 -27.03
N GLU A 31 -49.79 17.59 -28.18
CA GLU A 31 -49.78 16.46 -29.13
C GLU A 31 -49.25 15.17 -28.47
N ALA A 32 -48.26 15.30 -27.57
CA ALA A 32 -47.72 14.17 -26.83
C ALA A 32 -48.73 13.59 -25.82
N ILE A 33 -49.47 14.45 -25.11
CA ILE A 33 -50.52 14.05 -24.16
C ILE A 33 -51.66 13.33 -24.90
N GLU A 34 -52.11 13.87 -26.05
CA GLU A 34 -53.16 13.24 -26.85
C GLU A 34 -52.79 11.82 -27.29
N PHE A 35 -51.54 11.63 -27.74
CA PHE A 35 -51.04 10.31 -28.10
C PHE A 35 -51.01 9.35 -26.89
N CYS A 36 -50.51 9.82 -25.74
CA CYS A 36 -50.40 9.00 -24.53
C CYS A 36 -51.77 8.57 -23.98
N LEU A 37 -52.80 9.42 -24.11
CA LEU A 37 -54.18 9.08 -23.73
C LEU A 37 -54.78 7.98 -24.62
N LYS A 38 -54.34 7.90 -25.88
CA LYS A 38 -54.86 6.96 -26.88
C LYS A 38 -54.15 5.60 -26.89
N HIS A 39 -52.85 5.56 -26.55
CA HIS A 39 -52.00 4.39 -26.81
C HIS A 39 -51.45 3.67 -25.56
N ASP A 40 -51.89 4.06 -24.37
CA ASP A 40 -51.44 3.61 -23.04
C ASP A 40 -49.93 3.80 -22.79
N LEU A 41 -49.57 4.11 -21.55
CA LEU A 41 -48.18 4.17 -21.09
C LEU A 41 -47.66 2.76 -20.77
N PRO A 42 -46.33 2.50 -20.82
CA PRO A 42 -45.25 3.46 -21.07
C PRO A 42 -44.99 3.73 -22.56
N VAL A 43 -44.52 4.94 -22.84
CA VAL A 43 -44.06 5.38 -24.16
C VAL A 43 -42.62 5.89 -24.07
N ILE A 44 -41.96 6.00 -25.23
CA ILE A 44 -40.65 6.63 -25.36
C ILE A 44 -40.71 7.78 -26.35
N PHE A 45 -40.22 8.94 -25.93
CA PHE A 45 -40.01 10.10 -26.79
C PHE A 45 -38.66 9.96 -27.45
N LYS A 46 -38.59 10.23 -28.74
CA LYS A 46 -37.37 10.15 -29.55
C LYS A 46 -37.27 11.36 -30.47
N ALA A 47 -36.08 11.94 -30.61
CA ALA A 47 -35.82 12.98 -31.59
C ALA A 47 -36.05 12.44 -33.01
N ALA A 48 -36.81 13.17 -33.84
CA ALA A 48 -37.15 12.73 -35.21
C ALA A 48 -35.90 12.67 -36.13
N TYR A 49 -34.97 13.59 -35.93
CA TYR A 49 -33.74 13.73 -36.73
C TYR A 49 -32.46 13.43 -35.94
N GLY A 50 -32.57 12.81 -34.77
CA GLY A 50 -31.45 12.53 -33.86
C GLY A 50 -30.97 11.07 -33.90
N GLY A 51 -29.71 10.87 -33.50
CA GLY A 51 -29.06 9.56 -33.38
C GLY A 51 -28.17 9.45 -32.13
N GLY A 52 -27.75 8.23 -31.77
CA GLY A 52 -26.79 8.01 -30.67
C GLY A 52 -27.35 8.11 -29.25
N GLY A 53 -28.67 7.95 -29.05
CA GLY A 53 -29.30 7.89 -27.72
C GLY A 53 -29.55 9.22 -27.03
N ARG A 54 -29.22 10.35 -27.67
CA ARG A 54 -29.52 11.71 -27.17
C ARG A 54 -30.90 12.18 -27.63
N GLY A 55 -31.59 12.94 -26.78
CA GLY A 55 -32.97 13.37 -27.05
C GLY A 55 -33.98 12.21 -27.02
N MET A 56 -33.78 11.25 -26.10
CA MET A 56 -34.70 10.15 -25.86
C MET A 56 -35.11 10.09 -24.38
N ARG A 57 -36.42 9.89 -24.09
CA ARG A 57 -36.91 9.70 -22.71
C ARG A 57 -38.08 8.74 -22.63
N VAL A 58 -38.01 7.82 -21.68
CA VAL A 58 -39.13 6.93 -21.33
C VAL A 58 -40.06 7.66 -20.38
N VAL A 59 -41.36 7.60 -20.65
CA VAL A 59 -42.41 8.20 -19.83
C VAL A 59 -43.33 7.10 -19.34
N ARG A 60 -43.48 6.99 -18.02
CA ARG A 60 -44.27 5.93 -17.37
C ARG A 60 -45.54 6.46 -16.74
N LYS A 61 -45.58 7.75 -16.37
CA LYS A 61 -46.75 8.40 -15.77
C LYS A 61 -47.21 9.57 -16.62
N MET A 62 -48.53 9.83 -16.62
CA MET A 62 -49.12 10.92 -17.41
C MET A 62 -48.61 12.30 -16.95
N GLU A 63 -48.35 12.46 -15.65
CA GLU A 63 -47.81 13.68 -15.03
C GLU A 63 -46.42 14.06 -15.58
N GLU A 64 -45.65 13.08 -16.05
CA GLU A 64 -44.26 13.25 -16.52
C GLU A 64 -44.18 13.65 -18.01
N VAL A 65 -45.28 13.53 -18.77
CA VAL A 65 -45.32 13.71 -20.24
C VAL A 65 -44.85 15.11 -20.63
N LYS A 66 -45.39 16.15 -20.01
CA LYS A 66 -45.09 17.54 -20.38
C LYS A 66 -43.62 17.89 -20.14
N GLU A 67 -43.12 17.65 -18.93
CA GLU A 67 -41.73 17.95 -18.57
C GLU A 67 -40.75 17.12 -19.41
N SER A 68 -41.02 15.82 -19.59
CA SER A 68 -40.15 14.93 -20.34
C SER A 68 -40.08 15.30 -21.82
N PHE A 69 -41.18 15.76 -22.41
CA PHE A 69 -41.24 16.22 -23.79
C PHE A 69 -40.41 17.50 -23.99
N GLU A 70 -40.63 18.51 -23.15
CA GLU A 70 -39.92 19.79 -23.23
C GLU A 70 -38.40 19.59 -23.08
N ARG A 71 -37.99 18.74 -22.13
CA ARG A 71 -36.56 18.40 -21.94
C ARG A 71 -35.98 17.66 -23.13
N ALA A 72 -36.66 16.62 -23.64
CA ALA A 72 -36.16 15.84 -24.77
C ALA A 72 -36.10 16.68 -26.06
N SER A 73 -37.09 17.55 -26.30
CA SER A 73 -37.12 18.48 -27.43
C SER A 73 -35.99 19.53 -27.34
N SER A 74 -35.75 20.09 -26.15
CA SER A 74 -34.65 21.03 -25.91
C SER A 74 -33.28 20.38 -26.15
N GLU A 75 -33.09 19.15 -25.65
CA GLU A 75 -31.87 18.37 -25.87
C GLU A 75 -31.66 18.06 -27.36
N ALA A 76 -32.72 17.66 -28.07
CA ALA A 76 -32.68 17.41 -29.51
C ALA A 76 -32.30 18.68 -30.29
N LYS A 77 -32.90 19.83 -29.95
CA LYS A 77 -32.58 21.12 -30.58
C LYS A 77 -31.12 21.53 -30.35
N ALA A 78 -30.61 21.33 -29.14
CA ALA A 78 -29.22 21.65 -28.82
C ALA A 78 -28.21 20.74 -29.53
N ALA A 79 -28.53 19.44 -29.67
CA ALA A 79 -27.61 18.46 -30.26
C ALA A 79 -27.69 18.38 -31.79
N PHE A 80 -28.88 18.56 -32.37
CA PHE A 80 -29.16 18.27 -33.79
C PHE A 80 -29.78 19.45 -34.56
N GLY A 81 -30.06 20.57 -33.89
CA GLY A 81 -30.62 21.78 -34.51
C GLY A 81 -32.14 21.79 -34.71
N ASP A 82 -32.84 20.65 -34.55
CA ASP A 82 -34.31 20.55 -34.58
C ASP A 82 -34.84 19.83 -33.33
N GLY A 83 -35.86 20.43 -32.70
CA GLY A 83 -36.53 19.88 -31.52
C GLY A 83 -37.75 19.02 -31.84
N ALA A 84 -38.00 18.69 -33.11
CA ALA A 84 -39.09 17.79 -33.51
C ALA A 84 -38.91 16.38 -32.90
N MET A 85 -39.99 15.87 -32.31
CA MET A 85 -40.00 14.59 -31.60
C MET A 85 -40.97 13.62 -32.28
N PHE A 86 -40.86 12.34 -31.99
CA PHE A 86 -41.91 11.36 -32.25
C PHE A 86 -42.05 10.42 -31.05
N ILE A 87 -43.22 9.78 -30.92
CA ILE A 87 -43.52 8.91 -29.78
C ILE A 87 -43.70 7.49 -30.28
N GLU A 88 -43.15 6.53 -29.55
CA GLU A 88 -43.39 5.11 -29.75
C GLU A 88 -43.84 4.46 -28.44
N LYS A 89 -44.61 3.38 -28.54
CA LYS A 89 -44.86 2.49 -27.41
C LYS A 89 -43.53 1.94 -26.90
N PHE A 90 -43.30 1.99 -25.60
CA PHE A 90 -42.05 1.50 -25.04
C PHE A 90 -42.11 -0.02 -24.93
N VAL A 91 -41.25 -0.72 -25.68
CA VAL A 91 -41.09 -2.17 -25.55
C VAL A 91 -40.28 -2.43 -24.28
N GLU A 92 -40.86 -3.15 -23.32
CA GLU A 92 -40.17 -3.51 -22.08
C GLU A 92 -39.28 -4.73 -22.27
N ARG A 93 -38.08 -4.67 -21.70
CA ARG A 93 -37.06 -5.74 -21.75
C ARG A 93 -36.87 -6.36 -23.15
N PRO A 94 -36.69 -5.55 -24.22
CA PRO A 94 -36.44 -6.09 -25.52
C PRO A 94 -35.01 -6.64 -25.60
N ARG A 95 -34.80 -7.58 -26.52
CA ARG A 95 -33.50 -7.82 -27.13
C ARG A 95 -33.34 -6.85 -28.30
N HIS A 96 -32.17 -6.23 -28.42
CA HIS A 96 -31.82 -5.43 -29.58
C HIS A 96 -31.13 -6.35 -30.59
N ILE A 97 -31.86 -6.75 -31.63
CA ILE A 97 -31.36 -7.65 -32.68
C ILE A 97 -31.25 -6.89 -33.98
N GLU A 98 -30.17 -7.07 -34.71
CA GLU A 98 -29.94 -6.35 -35.95
C GLU A 98 -29.45 -7.28 -37.06
N VAL A 99 -29.89 -7.05 -38.30
CA VAL A 99 -29.59 -7.92 -39.44
C VAL A 99 -28.63 -7.20 -40.39
N GLN A 100 -27.48 -7.82 -40.65
CA GLN A 100 -26.51 -7.33 -41.63
C GLN A 100 -26.99 -7.62 -43.04
N LEU A 101 -26.92 -6.61 -43.92
CA LEU A 101 -27.24 -6.73 -45.34
C LEU A 101 -26.07 -6.33 -46.23
N LEU A 102 -26.04 -6.92 -47.42
CA LEU A 102 -25.31 -6.43 -48.58
C LEU A 102 -26.29 -6.37 -49.78
N GLY A 103 -26.30 -5.25 -50.49
CA GLY A 103 -27.02 -5.09 -51.76
C GLY A 103 -26.09 -4.62 -52.87
N ASP A 104 -26.27 -5.11 -54.10
CA ASP A 104 -25.53 -4.60 -55.27
C ASP A 104 -26.38 -3.67 -56.15
N GLN A 105 -25.76 -3.12 -57.20
CA GLN A 105 -26.45 -2.24 -58.15
C GLN A 105 -27.35 -3.00 -59.14
N ALA A 106 -27.28 -4.32 -59.18
CA ALA A 106 -28.13 -5.18 -60.02
C ALA A 106 -29.42 -5.62 -59.30
N GLY A 107 -29.62 -5.18 -58.04
CA GLY A 107 -30.80 -5.48 -57.24
C GLY A 107 -30.71 -6.80 -56.46
N ASN A 108 -29.54 -7.45 -56.42
CA ASN A 108 -29.33 -8.60 -55.55
C ASN A 108 -29.14 -8.11 -54.12
N ILE A 109 -29.79 -8.77 -53.16
CA ILE A 109 -29.65 -8.48 -51.73
C ILE A 109 -29.54 -9.81 -50.97
N VAL A 110 -28.56 -9.89 -50.07
CA VAL A 110 -28.35 -11.00 -49.13
C VAL A 110 -28.26 -10.49 -47.70
N HIS A 111 -28.62 -11.32 -46.72
CA HIS A 111 -28.34 -11.09 -45.31
C HIS A 111 -27.15 -11.94 -44.85
N LEU A 112 -26.35 -11.38 -43.94
CA LEU A 112 -25.24 -12.06 -43.26
C LEU A 112 -25.61 -12.38 -41.80
N TYR A 113 -26.83 -12.87 -41.63
CA TYR A 113 -27.44 -13.17 -40.33
C TYR A 113 -27.56 -11.95 -39.41
N GLU A 114 -27.92 -12.22 -38.16
CA GLU A 114 -28.17 -11.23 -37.14
C GLU A 114 -27.04 -11.12 -36.10
N ARG A 115 -27.01 -9.96 -35.43
CA ARG A 115 -26.23 -9.71 -34.23
C ARG A 115 -27.17 -9.40 -33.07
N ASP A 116 -26.77 -9.80 -31.87
CA ASP A 116 -27.41 -9.41 -30.63
C ASP A 116 -26.59 -8.29 -29.98
N CYS A 117 -27.19 -7.10 -29.90
CA CYS A 117 -26.60 -5.90 -29.33
C CYS A 117 -27.34 -5.47 -28.06
N SER A 118 -27.95 -6.41 -27.34
CA SER A 118 -28.79 -6.14 -26.15
C SER A 118 -27.98 -5.71 -24.94
N VAL A 119 -26.69 -6.04 -24.85
CA VAL A 119 -25.85 -5.61 -23.72
C VAL A 119 -25.51 -4.12 -23.87
N GLN A 120 -26.33 -3.30 -23.22
CA GLN A 120 -26.31 -1.84 -23.34
C GLN A 120 -26.24 -1.18 -21.98
N ARG A 121 -25.63 0.00 -21.93
CA ARG A 121 -25.70 0.94 -20.80
C ARG A 121 -26.29 2.25 -21.30
N ARG A 122 -27.39 2.71 -20.70
CA ARG A 122 -28.08 3.96 -21.11
C ARG A 122 -28.32 4.03 -22.63
N HIS A 123 -28.78 2.92 -23.21
CA HIS A 123 -29.03 2.76 -24.65
C HIS A 123 -27.80 2.84 -25.57
N GLN A 124 -26.59 2.77 -25.02
CA GLN A 124 -25.35 2.60 -25.79
C GLN A 124 -24.90 1.15 -25.75
N LYS A 125 -24.64 0.57 -26.93
CA LYS A 125 -24.11 -0.79 -27.09
C LYS A 125 -22.74 -0.90 -26.41
N VAL A 126 -22.50 -1.99 -25.70
CA VAL A 126 -21.24 -2.26 -24.96
C VAL A 126 -20.57 -3.55 -25.45
N VAL A 127 -21.37 -4.62 -25.57
CA VAL A 127 -20.93 -5.95 -26.02
C VAL A 127 -21.91 -6.43 -27.08
N GLU A 128 -21.37 -6.94 -28.19
CA GLU A 128 -22.15 -7.45 -29.31
C GLU A 128 -21.82 -8.92 -29.56
N LEU A 129 -22.83 -9.72 -29.90
CA LEU A 129 -22.70 -11.15 -30.19
C LEU A 129 -23.22 -11.48 -31.58
N ALA A 130 -22.61 -12.47 -32.23
CA ALA A 130 -23.14 -13.04 -33.47
C ALA A 130 -22.92 -14.56 -33.49
N PRO A 131 -23.90 -15.38 -33.92
CA PRO A 131 -25.31 -15.02 -34.09
C PRO A 131 -25.99 -14.74 -32.73
N ALA A 132 -27.26 -14.34 -32.74
CA ALA A 132 -28.01 -14.09 -31.52
C ALA A 132 -28.26 -15.39 -30.73
N PRO A 133 -27.79 -15.52 -29.47
CA PRO A 133 -27.96 -16.74 -28.68
C PRO A 133 -29.43 -17.03 -28.40
N HIS A 134 -29.84 -18.31 -28.44
CA HIS A 134 -31.20 -18.75 -28.11
C HIS A 134 -32.35 -18.04 -28.86
N LEU A 135 -32.08 -17.38 -29.99
CA LEU A 135 -33.14 -16.84 -30.84
C LEU A 135 -33.79 -18.01 -31.60
N ASP A 136 -35.12 -18.14 -31.49
CA ASP A 136 -35.88 -19.17 -32.22
C ASP A 136 -35.57 -19.05 -33.72
N PRO A 137 -35.10 -20.14 -34.38
CA PRO A 137 -34.81 -20.13 -35.81
C PRO A 137 -35.96 -19.57 -36.67
N LYS A 138 -37.23 -19.82 -36.31
CA LYS A 138 -38.38 -19.27 -37.04
C LYS A 138 -38.46 -17.75 -36.95
N VAL A 139 -38.15 -17.19 -35.78
CA VAL A 139 -38.14 -15.74 -35.56
C VAL A 139 -36.95 -15.13 -36.30
N ARG A 140 -35.78 -15.77 -36.27
CA ARG A 140 -34.59 -15.37 -37.05
C ARG A 140 -34.88 -15.33 -38.55
N ASP A 141 -35.42 -16.41 -39.10
CA ASP A 141 -35.71 -16.53 -40.53
C ASP A 141 -36.73 -15.47 -40.96
N LEU A 142 -37.78 -15.25 -40.17
CA LEU A 142 -38.77 -14.23 -40.45
C LEU A 142 -38.17 -12.81 -40.36
N MET A 143 -37.31 -12.53 -39.38
CA MET A 143 -36.67 -11.23 -39.22
C MET A 143 -35.70 -10.92 -40.36
N THR A 144 -34.88 -11.89 -40.76
CA THR A 144 -33.95 -11.76 -41.88
C THR A 144 -34.69 -11.63 -43.22
N GLU A 145 -35.76 -12.39 -43.44
CA GLU A 145 -36.65 -12.23 -44.61
C GLU A 145 -37.23 -10.82 -44.68
N ARG A 146 -37.72 -10.29 -43.54
CA ARG A 146 -38.29 -8.93 -43.46
C ARG A 146 -37.24 -7.85 -43.71
N ALA A 147 -36.02 -8.02 -43.19
CA ALA A 147 -34.91 -7.11 -43.47
C ALA A 147 -34.54 -7.08 -44.97
N VAL A 148 -34.43 -8.24 -45.61
CA VAL A 148 -34.16 -8.35 -47.05
C VAL A 148 -35.31 -7.76 -47.87
N LYS A 149 -36.57 -8.00 -47.47
CA LYS A 149 -37.75 -7.44 -48.16
C LYS A 149 -37.78 -5.91 -48.10
N LEU A 150 -37.49 -5.32 -46.94
CA LEU A 150 -37.35 -3.87 -46.79
C LEU A 150 -36.25 -3.31 -47.69
N ALA A 151 -35.08 -3.95 -47.69
CA ALA A 151 -33.96 -3.53 -48.52
C ALA A 151 -34.28 -3.62 -50.03
N LYS A 152 -34.98 -4.68 -50.47
CA LYS A 152 -35.44 -4.80 -51.86
C LYS A 152 -36.45 -3.73 -52.23
N HIS A 153 -37.39 -3.43 -51.33
CA HIS A 153 -38.42 -2.41 -51.56
C HIS A 153 -37.80 -1.03 -51.84
N VAL A 154 -36.70 -0.68 -51.18
CA VAL A 154 -36.04 0.63 -51.36
C VAL A 154 -34.88 0.61 -52.35
N GLY A 155 -34.60 -0.51 -53.01
CA GLY A 155 -33.44 -0.65 -53.90
C GLY A 155 -32.10 -0.44 -53.17
N TYR A 156 -31.95 -1.02 -51.97
CA TYR A 156 -30.77 -0.82 -51.14
C TYR A 156 -29.49 -1.33 -51.81
N SER A 157 -28.41 -0.55 -51.71
CA SER A 157 -27.10 -0.88 -52.26
C SER A 157 -26.01 -0.64 -51.22
N ASN A 158 -24.90 -1.40 -51.32
CA ASN A 158 -23.79 -1.47 -50.38
C ASN A 158 -24.17 -2.15 -49.04
N ALA A 159 -23.33 -2.02 -48.01
CA ALA A 159 -23.60 -2.59 -46.68
C ALA A 159 -24.50 -1.70 -45.84
N GLY A 160 -25.43 -2.34 -45.14
CA GLY A 160 -26.30 -1.69 -44.17
C GLY A 160 -26.85 -2.66 -43.14
N THR A 161 -27.45 -2.12 -42.11
CA THR A 161 -28.03 -2.92 -41.03
C THR A 161 -29.47 -2.50 -40.78
N VAL A 162 -30.37 -3.48 -40.65
CA VAL A 162 -31.74 -3.26 -40.19
C VAL A 162 -31.83 -3.65 -38.72
N GLU A 163 -32.22 -2.72 -37.86
CA GLU A 163 -32.30 -2.96 -36.41
C GLU A 163 -33.75 -3.23 -35.98
N PHE A 164 -33.89 -4.13 -35.00
CA PHE A 164 -35.16 -4.58 -34.42
C PHE A 164 -35.10 -4.62 -32.89
N LEU A 165 -36.25 -4.37 -32.25
CA LEU A 165 -36.50 -4.77 -30.86
C LEU A 165 -37.33 -6.05 -30.86
N ALA A 166 -36.81 -7.12 -30.26
CA ALA A 166 -37.48 -8.41 -30.13
C ALA A 166 -37.91 -8.65 -28.68
N ASP A 167 -39.16 -9.03 -28.46
CA ASP A 167 -39.67 -9.43 -27.14
C ASP A 167 -39.47 -10.93 -26.88
N SER A 168 -39.70 -11.36 -25.64
CA SER A 168 -39.58 -12.77 -25.23
C SER A 168 -40.65 -13.69 -25.83
N LYS A 169 -41.70 -13.14 -26.44
CA LYS A 169 -42.78 -13.91 -27.10
C LYS A 169 -42.49 -14.15 -28.58
N GLY A 170 -41.37 -13.65 -29.10
CA GLY A 170 -40.98 -13.76 -30.50
C GLY A 170 -41.57 -12.69 -31.41
N ASN A 171 -42.22 -11.66 -30.86
CA ASN A 171 -42.58 -10.48 -31.65
C ASN A 171 -41.33 -9.62 -31.83
N PHE A 172 -41.16 -9.04 -33.01
CA PHE A 172 -40.09 -8.10 -33.26
C PHE A 172 -40.61 -6.89 -34.02
N TYR A 173 -39.95 -5.76 -33.81
CA TYR A 173 -40.38 -4.47 -34.33
C TYR A 173 -39.19 -3.72 -34.90
N PHE A 174 -39.31 -3.26 -36.14
CA PHE A 174 -38.34 -2.41 -36.79
C PHE A 174 -38.15 -1.10 -36.02
N ILE A 175 -36.89 -0.68 -35.86
CA ILE A 175 -36.55 0.61 -35.24
C ILE A 175 -35.84 1.57 -36.20
N GLU A 176 -34.81 1.12 -36.91
CA GLU A 176 -34.05 1.96 -37.84
C GLU A 176 -33.26 1.13 -38.86
N VAL A 177 -32.77 1.82 -39.90
CA VAL A 177 -31.75 1.30 -40.82
C VAL A 177 -30.49 2.13 -40.67
N ASN A 178 -29.41 1.50 -40.25
CA ASN A 178 -28.08 2.09 -40.33
C ASN A 178 -27.56 1.87 -41.76
N ALA A 179 -27.68 2.91 -42.60
CA ALA A 179 -27.32 2.86 -44.01
C ALA A 179 -25.79 3.00 -44.24
N ARG A 180 -25.00 2.28 -43.45
CA ARG A 180 -23.52 2.30 -43.41
C ARG A 180 -23.01 1.05 -42.70
N LEU A 181 -21.69 0.83 -42.77
CA LEU A 181 -21.01 -0.13 -41.91
C LEU A 181 -21.13 0.27 -40.42
N GLN A 182 -21.24 -0.73 -39.56
CA GLN A 182 -21.30 -0.56 -38.10
C GLN A 182 -20.01 -1.01 -37.41
N VAL A 183 -19.82 -0.59 -36.16
CA VAL A 183 -18.60 -0.87 -35.38
C VAL A 183 -18.43 -2.38 -35.17
N GLU A 184 -19.56 -3.05 -34.95
CA GLU A 184 -19.79 -4.48 -34.69
C GLU A 184 -19.90 -5.35 -35.95
N HIS A 185 -19.57 -4.84 -37.14
CA HIS A 185 -19.53 -5.67 -38.35
C HIS A 185 -18.57 -6.87 -38.22
N THR A 186 -17.53 -6.72 -37.42
CA THR A 186 -16.46 -7.69 -37.16
C THR A 186 -16.98 -9.04 -36.68
N VAL A 187 -17.97 -9.08 -35.78
CA VAL A 187 -18.54 -10.36 -35.30
C VAL A 187 -19.28 -11.09 -36.42
N THR A 188 -19.87 -10.37 -37.38
CA THR A 188 -20.47 -10.98 -38.57
C THR A 188 -19.41 -11.54 -39.52
N GLU A 189 -18.29 -10.82 -39.71
CA GLU A 189 -17.18 -11.32 -40.53
C GLU A 189 -16.60 -12.62 -39.93
N GLU A 190 -16.38 -12.66 -38.61
CA GLU A 190 -15.81 -13.85 -37.94
C GLU A 190 -16.70 -15.10 -38.07
N ILE A 191 -18.03 -14.95 -37.98
CA ILE A 191 -18.91 -16.11 -38.12
C ILE A 191 -19.21 -16.50 -39.57
N THR A 192 -19.07 -15.58 -40.54
CA THR A 192 -19.41 -15.87 -41.94
C THR A 192 -18.19 -16.12 -42.83
N GLY A 193 -17.01 -15.65 -42.43
CA GLY A 193 -15.80 -15.61 -43.25
C GLY A 193 -15.84 -14.59 -44.40
N ILE A 194 -16.82 -13.66 -44.38
CA ILE A 194 -17.01 -12.66 -45.44
C ILE A 194 -16.46 -11.32 -44.96
N ASP A 195 -15.49 -10.78 -45.70
CA ASP A 195 -14.96 -9.43 -45.48
C ASP A 195 -15.96 -8.40 -46.02
N LEU A 196 -16.62 -7.69 -45.10
CA LEU A 196 -17.65 -6.71 -45.41
C LEU A 196 -17.03 -5.45 -46.03
N VAL A 197 -15.88 -4.99 -45.54
CA VAL A 197 -15.23 -3.78 -46.06
C VAL A 197 -14.78 -3.98 -47.51
N GLN A 198 -14.15 -5.11 -47.81
CA GLN A 198 -13.78 -5.49 -49.18
C GLN A 198 -15.03 -5.61 -50.06
N SER A 199 -16.09 -6.28 -49.56
CA SER A 199 -17.34 -6.44 -50.30
C SER A 199 -17.98 -5.08 -50.63
N GLN A 200 -17.98 -4.13 -49.68
CA GLN A 200 -18.47 -2.77 -49.91
C GLN A 200 -17.72 -2.07 -51.06
N ILE A 201 -16.40 -2.21 -51.11
CA ILE A 201 -15.55 -1.63 -52.16
C ILE A 201 -15.87 -2.29 -53.51
N ARG A 202 -15.92 -3.62 -53.58
CA ARG A 202 -16.23 -4.37 -54.81
C ARG A 202 -17.61 -4.04 -55.36
N ILE A 203 -18.62 -3.92 -54.50
CA ILE A 203 -19.97 -3.52 -54.89
C ILE A 203 -19.96 -2.09 -55.44
N ALA A 204 -19.19 -1.17 -54.83
CA ALA A 204 -19.03 0.18 -55.34
C ALA A 204 -18.30 0.23 -56.70
N GLU A 205 -17.42 -0.72 -56.99
CA GLU A 205 -16.79 -0.94 -58.32
C GLU A 205 -17.78 -1.52 -59.36
N GLY A 206 -19.00 -1.88 -58.95
CA GLY A 206 -20.04 -2.44 -59.83
C GLY A 206 -20.06 -3.96 -59.90
N VAL A 207 -19.25 -4.67 -59.11
CA VAL A 207 -19.28 -6.14 -59.03
C VAL A 207 -20.56 -6.60 -58.34
N THR A 208 -21.24 -7.59 -58.92
CA THR A 208 -22.48 -8.14 -58.37
C THR A 208 -22.24 -9.16 -57.26
N LEU A 209 -23.21 -9.36 -56.36
CA LEU A 209 -23.10 -10.34 -55.27
C LEU A 209 -22.85 -11.78 -55.78
N PRO A 210 -23.50 -12.26 -56.86
CA PRO A 210 -23.19 -13.58 -57.43
C PRO A 210 -21.74 -13.70 -57.95
N GLU A 211 -21.18 -12.64 -58.53
CA GLU A 211 -19.78 -12.61 -58.98
C GLU A 211 -18.79 -12.65 -57.80
N LEU A 212 -19.18 -12.08 -56.64
CA LEU A 212 -18.44 -12.24 -55.38
C LEU A 212 -18.66 -13.60 -54.72
N GLY A 213 -19.50 -14.47 -55.30
CA GLY A 213 -19.87 -15.76 -54.72
C GLY A 213 -20.83 -15.66 -53.53
N LEU A 214 -21.41 -14.49 -53.28
CA LEU A 214 -22.28 -14.17 -52.15
C LEU A 214 -23.75 -14.41 -52.51
N THR A 215 -24.17 -15.67 -52.51
CA THR A 215 -25.58 -16.08 -52.64
C THR A 215 -26.11 -16.59 -51.29
N GLN A 216 -27.40 -16.34 -50.99
CA GLN A 216 -27.96 -16.59 -49.66
C GLN A 216 -27.81 -18.04 -49.18
N ASP A 217 -27.87 -19.01 -50.09
CA ASP A 217 -27.72 -20.44 -49.83
C ASP A 217 -26.30 -20.85 -49.37
N LYS A 218 -25.29 -20.04 -49.70
CA LYS A 218 -23.88 -20.29 -49.35
C LYS A 218 -23.44 -19.60 -48.06
N ILE A 219 -24.17 -18.59 -47.60
CA ILE A 219 -23.84 -17.84 -46.38
C ILE A 219 -24.35 -18.65 -45.19
N LYS A 220 -23.43 -19.11 -44.32
CA LYS A 220 -23.76 -19.86 -43.10
C LYS A 220 -22.90 -19.38 -41.93
N PRO A 221 -23.48 -19.20 -40.74
CA PRO A 221 -22.72 -18.84 -39.56
C PRO A 221 -21.93 -20.06 -39.06
N GLN A 222 -20.69 -19.85 -38.65
CA GLN A 222 -19.81 -20.84 -38.04
C GLN A 222 -19.45 -20.36 -36.63
N GLY A 223 -19.91 -21.09 -35.63
CA GLY A 223 -19.63 -20.79 -34.23
C GLY A 223 -20.28 -19.48 -33.74
N PHE A 224 -19.64 -18.86 -32.75
CA PHE A 224 -20.06 -17.61 -32.12
C PHE A 224 -18.90 -16.63 -32.06
N ALA A 225 -19.18 -15.36 -32.30
CA ALA A 225 -18.26 -14.25 -32.11
C ALA A 225 -18.80 -13.25 -31.09
N ILE A 226 -17.90 -12.68 -30.29
CA ILE A 226 -18.21 -11.65 -29.29
C ILE A 226 -17.27 -10.47 -29.54
N GLN A 227 -17.79 -9.25 -29.57
CA GLN A 227 -16.99 -8.04 -29.57
C GLN A 227 -17.10 -7.32 -28.23
N CYS A 228 -15.94 -6.91 -27.70
CA CYS A 228 -15.85 -5.96 -26.59
C CYS A 228 -15.03 -4.74 -27.03
N ARG A 229 -15.46 -3.55 -26.61
CA ARG A 229 -14.73 -2.30 -26.82
C ARG A 229 -13.95 -1.94 -25.56
N VAL A 230 -12.63 -1.96 -25.65
CA VAL A 230 -11.77 -1.49 -24.58
C VAL A 230 -11.65 0.03 -24.71
N THR A 231 -12.13 0.76 -23.71
CA THR A 231 -12.16 2.23 -23.68
C THR A 231 -11.38 2.78 -22.49
N THR A 232 -11.10 4.09 -22.48
CA THR A 232 -10.55 4.80 -21.31
C THR A 232 -11.58 5.17 -20.26
N GLU A 233 -12.83 4.74 -20.38
CA GLU A 233 -13.87 5.05 -19.40
C GLU A 233 -13.59 4.34 -18.07
N ASP A 234 -13.55 5.10 -16.99
CA ASP A 234 -13.36 4.57 -15.64
C ASP A 234 -14.72 4.15 -15.02
N PRO A 235 -15.02 2.85 -14.87
CA PRO A 235 -16.31 2.42 -14.35
C PRO A 235 -16.52 2.84 -12.89
N ALA A 236 -15.45 3.08 -12.11
CA ALA A 236 -15.54 3.58 -10.74
C ALA A 236 -15.93 5.07 -10.68
N LYS A 237 -15.73 5.81 -11.77
CA LYS A 237 -16.13 7.22 -11.93
C LYS A 237 -17.30 7.37 -12.90
N ASN A 238 -18.24 6.43 -12.86
CA ASN A 238 -19.45 6.46 -13.69
C ASN A 238 -19.14 6.53 -15.21
N PHE A 239 -18.04 5.89 -15.63
CA PHE A 239 -17.56 5.81 -17.03
C PHE A 239 -17.10 7.15 -17.60
N GLN A 240 -16.58 8.04 -16.75
CA GLN A 240 -15.87 9.22 -17.24
C GLN A 240 -14.63 8.78 -18.03
N PRO A 241 -14.42 9.26 -19.28
CA PRO A 241 -13.22 8.98 -20.04
C PRO A 241 -11.97 9.55 -19.34
N ASP A 242 -11.00 8.68 -19.10
CA ASP A 242 -9.67 9.06 -18.65
C ASP A 242 -8.82 9.51 -19.83
N THR A 243 -7.87 10.41 -19.55
CA THR A 243 -6.97 10.99 -20.55
C THR A 243 -5.54 11.01 -20.06
N GLY A 244 -4.59 11.07 -20.99
CA GLY A 244 -3.16 11.07 -20.65
C GLY A 244 -2.35 10.14 -21.54
N ARG A 245 -1.09 9.95 -21.17
CA ARG A 245 -0.15 9.12 -21.91
C ARG A 245 -0.36 7.65 -21.55
N ILE A 246 -0.39 6.77 -22.54
CA ILE A 246 -0.34 5.32 -22.32
C ILE A 246 1.12 4.93 -22.06
N GLU A 247 1.43 4.50 -20.84
CA GLU A 247 2.79 4.07 -20.45
C GLU A 247 3.09 2.66 -20.94
N VAL A 248 2.09 1.78 -20.88
CA VAL A 248 2.19 0.38 -21.29
C VAL A 248 0.96 0.04 -22.10
N PHE A 249 1.15 -0.55 -23.27
CA PHE A 249 0.08 -1.13 -24.07
C PHE A 249 0.49 -2.51 -24.54
N ARG A 250 -0.10 -3.54 -23.94
CA ARG A 250 0.05 -4.94 -24.37
C ARG A 250 -1.32 -5.52 -24.65
N SER A 251 -1.49 -6.03 -25.86
CA SER A 251 -2.65 -6.76 -26.34
C SER A 251 -2.69 -8.20 -25.80
N GLY A 252 -3.91 -8.71 -25.60
CA GLY A 252 -4.16 -10.15 -25.47
C GLY A 252 -4.45 -10.74 -26.85
N GLU A 253 -3.57 -11.62 -27.35
CA GLU A 253 -3.58 -12.13 -28.74
C GLU A 253 -3.73 -13.65 -28.77
N GLY A 254 -3.87 -14.26 -29.95
CA GLY A 254 -3.84 -15.72 -30.12
C GLY A 254 -5.03 -16.26 -30.91
N MET A 255 -5.13 -17.59 -31.00
CA MET A 255 -6.09 -18.26 -31.89
C MET A 255 -7.55 -17.89 -31.61
N GLY A 256 -8.22 -17.33 -32.63
CA GLY A 256 -9.60 -16.86 -32.56
C GLY A 256 -9.77 -15.57 -31.75
N ILE A 257 -8.70 -14.77 -31.63
CA ILE A 257 -8.78 -13.36 -31.20
C ILE A 257 -8.40 -12.47 -32.38
N ARG A 258 -9.29 -11.56 -32.73
CA ARG A 258 -9.04 -10.45 -33.65
C ARG A 258 -8.99 -9.14 -32.87
N LEU A 259 -8.05 -8.28 -33.25
CA LEU A 259 -7.88 -6.95 -32.68
C LEU A 259 -7.95 -5.91 -33.79
N ASP A 260 -8.89 -4.98 -33.66
CA ASP A 260 -8.92 -3.78 -34.48
C ASP A 260 -8.53 -2.59 -33.58
N GLY A 261 -7.27 -2.20 -33.65
CA GLY A 261 -6.72 -1.08 -32.88
C GLY A 261 -7.17 0.27 -33.43
N ALA A 262 -7.43 1.23 -32.54
CA ALA A 262 -7.52 2.63 -32.90
C ALA A 262 -6.11 3.23 -32.95
N SER A 263 -5.79 4.17 -32.06
CA SER A 263 -4.46 4.81 -31.96
C SER A 263 -3.77 4.51 -30.63
N ALA A 264 -4.01 3.32 -30.07
CA ALA A 264 -3.46 2.93 -28.77
C ALA A 264 -2.15 2.15 -28.93
N PHE A 265 -1.04 2.75 -28.51
CA PHE A 265 0.29 2.14 -28.44
C PHE A 265 1.06 2.74 -27.26
N ALA A 266 2.16 2.11 -26.85
CA ALA A 266 3.01 2.64 -25.78
C ALA A 266 3.56 4.02 -26.18
N GLY A 267 3.30 5.04 -25.35
CA GLY A 267 3.65 6.44 -25.59
C GLY A 267 2.54 7.27 -26.23
N ALA A 268 1.43 6.67 -26.70
CA ALA A 268 0.31 7.41 -27.27
C ALA A 268 -0.34 8.34 -26.24
N ILE A 269 -0.76 9.54 -26.67
CA ILE A 269 -1.47 10.51 -25.81
C ILE A 269 -2.96 10.46 -26.14
N ILE A 270 -3.76 10.03 -25.17
CA ILE A 270 -5.22 10.03 -25.30
C ILE A 270 -5.74 11.42 -25.02
N SER A 271 -6.22 12.08 -26.08
CA SER A 271 -6.82 13.40 -26.00
C SER A 271 -8.27 13.32 -25.51
N PRO A 272 -8.81 14.37 -24.87
CA PRO A 272 -10.19 14.40 -24.44
C PRO A 272 -11.18 14.78 -25.57
N TYR A 273 -10.72 14.96 -26.82
CA TYR A 273 -11.53 15.53 -27.91
C TYR A 273 -12.27 14.51 -28.77
N TYR A 274 -11.93 13.23 -28.66
CA TYR A 274 -12.51 12.14 -29.46
C TYR A 274 -13.20 11.12 -28.56
N ASP A 275 -13.72 10.04 -29.14
CA ASP A 275 -14.23 8.92 -28.36
C ASP A 275 -13.09 8.23 -27.59
N SER A 276 -13.47 7.49 -26.56
CA SER A 276 -12.55 6.87 -25.61
C SER A 276 -12.00 5.51 -26.07
N LEU A 277 -12.21 5.12 -27.33
CA LEU A 277 -11.87 3.81 -27.85
C LEU A 277 -10.35 3.60 -27.94
N LEU A 278 -9.85 2.52 -27.35
CA LEU A 278 -8.46 2.08 -27.50
C LEU A 278 -8.33 0.98 -28.55
N VAL A 279 -9.13 -0.08 -28.40
CA VAL A 279 -9.08 -1.27 -29.26
C VAL A 279 -10.42 -2.01 -29.19
N LYS A 280 -10.86 -2.56 -30.31
CA LYS A 280 -11.93 -3.56 -30.35
C LYS A 280 -11.31 -4.94 -30.24
N VAL A 281 -11.80 -5.75 -29.32
CA VAL A 281 -11.37 -7.14 -29.13
C VAL A 281 -12.52 -8.02 -29.58
N ILE A 282 -12.24 -8.94 -30.50
CA ILE A 282 -13.22 -9.88 -31.02
C ILE A 282 -12.74 -11.29 -30.74
N ALA A 283 -13.60 -12.11 -30.13
CA ALA A 283 -13.31 -13.50 -29.83
C ALA A 283 -14.25 -14.43 -30.57
N HIS A 284 -13.70 -15.44 -31.26
CA HIS A 284 -14.44 -16.42 -32.04
C HIS A 284 -14.10 -17.85 -31.61
N ALA A 285 -15.14 -18.68 -31.47
CA ALA A 285 -15.05 -20.09 -31.15
C ALA A 285 -16.31 -20.85 -31.60
N ALA A 286 -16.33 -22.17 -31.38
CA ALA A 286 -17.42 -23.05 -31.81
C ALA A 286 -18.75 -22.81 -31.05
N ASP A 287 -18.70 -22.34 -29.81
CA ASP A 287 -19.86 -22.05 -28.96
C ASP A 287 -19.64 -20.76 -28.15
N LEU A 288 -20.74 -20.24 -27.58
CA LEU A 288 -20.74 -18.99 -26.82
C LEU A 288 -19.81 -19.06 -25.60
N GLN A 289 -19.82 -20.17 -24.87
CA GLN A 289 -19.02 -20.36 -23.66
C GLN A 289 -17.52 -20.32 -23.98
N ALA A 290 -17.10 -20.97 -25.05
CA ALA A 290 -15.72 -20.94 -25.54
C ALA A 290 -15.31 -19.54 -26.02
N SER A 291 -16.20 -18.80 -26.70
CA SER A 291 -15.94 -17.41 -27.10
C SER A 291 -15.82 -16.49 -25.88
N CYS A 292 -16.68 -16.66 -24.87
CA CYS A 292 -16.57 -15.96 -23.58
C CYS A 292 -15.25 -16.26 -22.89
N ALA A 293 -14.83 -17.54 -22.83
CA ALA A 293 -13.57 -17.94 -22.22
C ALA A 293 -12.36 -17.35 -22.94
N LYS A 294 -12.36 -17.34 -24.28
CA LYS A 294 -11.32 -16.70 -25.09
C LYS A 294 -11.26 -15.19 -24.86
N MET A 295 -12.41 -14.51 -24.88
CA MET A 295 -12.48 -13.06 -24.60
C MET A 295 -11.97 -12.74 -23.20
N ASN A 296 -12.41 -13.49 -22.19
CA ASN A 296 -12.00 -13.32 -20.80
C ASN A 296 -10.48 -13.47 -20.66
N ARG A 297 -9.90 -14.51 -21.28
CA ARG A 297 -8.45 -14.73 -21.31
C ARG A 297 -7.72 -13.57 -21.99
N ALA A 298 -8.16 -13.13 -23.17
CA ALA A 298 -7.55 -12.02 -23.89
C ALA A 298 -7.58 -10.72 -23.07
N LEU A 299 -8.73 -10.35 -22.49
CA LEU A 299 -8.87 -9.16 -21.65
C LEU A 299 -8.04 -9.25 -20.35
N ARG A 300 -7.86 -10.44 -19.78
CA ARG A 300 -6.95 -10.66 -18.63
C ARG A 300 -5.48 -10.58 -19.01
N GLU A 301 -5.11 -10.79 -20.26
CA GLU A 301 -3.74 -10.63 -20.76
C GLU A 301 -3.42 -9.18 -21.12
N PHE A 302 -4.45 -8.38 -21.45
CA PHE A 302 -4.27 -6.96 -21.73
C PHE A 302 -3.57 -6.24 -20.57
N ARG A 303 -2.56 -5.43 -20.89
CA ARG A 303 -1.91 -4.53 -19.93
C ARG A 303 -1.95 -3.13 -20.52
N VAL A 304 -2.85 -2.31 -19.99
CA VAL A 304 -2.90 -0.87 -20.26
C VAL A 304 -2.51 -0.14 -18.98
N ARG A 305 -1.56 0.80 -19.08
CA ARG A 305 -1.07 1.65 -17.97
C ARG A 305 -0.96 3.10 -18.43
N GLY A 306 -0.92 4.03 -17.49
CA GLY A 306 -1.03 5.47 -17.72
C GLY A 306 -2.47 6.00 -17.79
N VAL A 307 -3.43 5.19 -18.25
CA VAL A 307 -4.87 5.52 -18.24
C VAL A 307 -5.70 4.36 -17.67
N LYS A 308 -6.84 4.69 -17.06
CA LYS A 308 -7.86 3.71 -16.65
C LYS A 308 -8.55 3.10 -17.87
N THR A 309 -9.14 1.93 -17.67
CA THR A 309 -9.89 1.23 -18.73
C THR A 309 -11.15 0.57 -18.17
N ASN A 310 -12.11 0.31 -19.06
CA ASN A 310 -13.33 -0.43 -18.73
C ASN A 310 -13.15 -1.96 -18.65
N ILE A 311 -11.93 -2.49 -18.78
CA ILE A 311 -11.63 -3.94 -18.78
C ILE A 311 -12.19 -4.67 -17.54
N PRO A 312 -12.05 -4.16 -16.29
CA PRO A 312 -12.59 -4.86 -15.12
C PRO A 312 -14.11 -5.07 -15.20
N PHE A 313 -14.83 -4.08 -15.74
CA PHE A 313 -16.28 -4.17 -15.97
C PHE A 313 -16.61 -5.21 -17.05
N LEU A 314 -15.87 -5.23 -18.17
CA LEU A 314 -16.05 -6.22 -19.23
C LEU A 314 -15.80 -7.66 -18.72
N LEU A 315 -14.78 -7.85 -17.87
CA LEU A 315 -14.52 -9.15 -17.25
C LEU A 315 -15.71 -9.62 -16.39
N ASN A 316 -16.29 -8.72 -15.59
CA ASN A 316 -17.47 -9.03 -14.79
C ASN A 316 -18.68 -9.42 -15.67
N VAL A 317 -18.88 -8.75 -16.81
CA VAL A 317 -19.92 -9.11 -17.79
C VAL A 317 -19.70 -10.52 -18.33
N LEU A 318 -18.47 -10.85 -18.74
CA LEU A 318 -18.12 -12.12 -19.36
C LEU A 318 -18.15 -13.31 -18.38
N THR A 319 -18.15 -13.05 -17.06
CA THR A 319 -18.30 -14.09 -16.03
C THR A 319 -19.72 -14.19 -15.47
N ASN A 320 -20.62 -13.28 -15.83
CA ASN A 320 -22.00 -13.31 -15.34
C ASN A 320 -22.78 -14.46 -16.00
N GLU A 321 -23.46 -15.28 -15.19
CA GLU A 321 -24.19 -16.46 -15.69
C GLU A 321 -25.28 -16.12 -16.71
N LYS A 322 -25.97 -14.98 -16.58
CA LYS A 322 -26.99 -14.56 -17.57
C LYS A 322 -26.36 -14.30 -18.94
N PHE A 323 -25.17 -13.68 -18.97
CA PHE A 323 -24.45 -13.41 -20.22
C PHE A 323 -23.90 -14.70 -20.85
N VAL A 324 -23.24 -15.54 -20.06
CA VAL A 324 -22.67 -16.82 -20.53
C VAL A 324 -23.75 -17.76 -21.08
N ASN A 325 -24.96 -17.71 -20.52
CA ASN A 325 -26.11 -18.47 -20.99
C ASN A 325 -26.96 -17.72 -22.04
N GLY A 326 -26.47 -16.62 -22.61
CA GLY A 326 -27.15 -15.88 -23.67
C GLY A 326 -28.54 -15.35 -23.31
N SER A 327 -28.82 -15.20 -22.01
CA SER A 327 -30.12 -14.81 -21.44
C SER A 327 -30.10 -13.34 -21.05
N VAL A 328 -29.85 -12.47 -22.04
CA VAL A 328 -29.67 -11.02 -21.86
C VAL A 328 -30.75 -10.24 -22.61
N ASP A 329 -31.06 -9.06 -22.09
CA ASP A 329 -31.93 -8.04 -22.69
C ASP A 329 -31.32 -6.64 -22.41
N THR A 330 -31.95 -5.57 -22.88
CA THR A 330 -31.42 -4.21 -22.70
C THR A 330 -31.37 -3.73 -21.25
N TYR A 331 -31.93 -4.46 -20.29
CA TYR A 331 -31.89 -4.15 -18.85
C TYR A 331 -30.75 -4.89 -18.13
N PHE A 332 -30.04 -5.80 -18.81
CA PHE A 332 -29.04 -6.67 -18.19
C PHE A 332 -28.01 -5.91 -17.33
N ILE A 333 -27.42 -4.81 -17.82
CA ILE A 333 -26.41 -4.07 -17.04
C ILE A 333 -27.07 -3.35 -15.84
N ASP A 334 -28.23 -2.74 -16.04
CA ASP A 334 -28.93 -1.97 -15.01
C ASP A 334 -29.47 -2.85 -13.86
N GLU A 335 -29.82 -4.12 -14.15
CA GLU A 335 -30.32 -5.08 -13.16
C GLU A 335 -29.22 -5.91 -12.46
N ASN A 336 -27.95 -5.72 -12.83
CA ASN A 336 -26.82 -6.47 -12.25
C ASN A 336 -25.79 -5.52 -11.61
N PRO A 337 -26.09 -4.91 -10.45
CA PRO A 337 -25.20 -3.94 -9.79
C PRO A 337 -23.85 -4.52 -9.39
N GLN A 338 -23.75 -5.84 -9.20
CA GLN A 338 -22.50 -6.54 -8.92
C GLN A 338 -21.46 -6.41 -10.04
N LEU A 339 -21.87 -6.04 -11.27
CA LEU A 339 -20.93 -5.77 -12.37
C LEU A 339 -20.01 -4.58 -12.07
N PHE A 340 -20.39 -3.69 -11.15
CA PHE A 340 -19.63 -2.51 -10.74
C PHE A 340 -18.77 -2.74 -9.49
N THR A 341 -18.76 -3.97 -8.93
CA THR A 341 -17.80 -4.35 -7.90
C THR A 341 -16.47 -4.72 -8.58
N LEU A 342 -15.59 -3.72 -8.70
CA LEU A 342 -14.32 -3.87 -9.42
C LEU A 342 -13.19 -4.25 -8.45
N GLU A 343 -12.42 -5.29 -8.77
CA GLU A 343 -11.21 -5.59 -8.02
C GLU A 343 -10.05 -4.68 -8.48
N PRO A 344 -9.44 -3.89 -7.58
CA PRO A 344 -8.31 -3.04 -7.94
C PRO A 344 -7.05 -3.88 -8.22
N SER A 345 -6.39 -3.59 -9.34
CA SER A 345 -5.09 -4.20 -9.66
C SER A 345 -4.00 -3.71 -8.70
N GLN A 346 -3.29 -4.63 -8.06
CA GLN A 346 -2.21 -4.31 -7.09
C GLN A 346 -1.01 -3.55 -7.70
N ASN A 347 -0.76 -3.71 -9.01
CA ASN A 347 0.28 -3.01 -9.79
C ASN A 347 1.71 -3.03 -9.19
N ARG A 348 2.07 -4.07 -8.44
CA ARG A 348 3.32 -4.14 -7.64
C ARG A 348 4.60 -3.84 -8.41
N ALA A 349 4.71 -4.32 -9.64
CA ALA A 349 5.90 -4.14 -10.46
C ALA A 349 6.12 -2.66 -10.85
N GLN A 350 5.05 -1.94 -11.22
CA GLN A 350 5.12 -0.51 -11.51
C GLN A 350 5.49 0.29 -10.27
N LYS A 351 4.94 -0.06 -9.11
CA LYS A 351 5.27 0.60 -7.84
C LYS A 351 6.75 0.45 -7.48
N LEU A 352 7.33 -0.73 -7.71
CA LEU A 352 8.78 -0.93 -7.57
C LEU A 352 9.58 -0.10 -8.56
N LEU A 353 9.15 0.02 -9.83
CA LEU A 353 9.81 0.91 -10.80
C LEU A 353 9.77 2.37 -10.34
N ASN A 354 8.64 2.84 -9.80
CA ASN A 354 8.54 4.19 -9.23
C ASN A 354 9.52 4.38 -8.08
N TYR A 355 9.67 3.40 -7.18
CA TYR A 355 10.64 3.48 -6.09
C TYR A 355 12.09 3.53 -6.60
N LEU A 356 12.43 2.68 -7.56
CA LEU A 356 13.76 2.67 -8.16
C LEU A 356 14.06 3.98 -8.87
N GLY A 357 13.07 4.54 -9.59
CA GLY A 357 13.17 5.86 -10.21
C GLY A 357 13.36 6.97 -9.18
N GLU A 358 12.58 6.95 -8.10
CA GLU A 358 12.67 7.89 -6.98
C GLU A 358 14.07 7.87 -6.35
N VAL A 359 14.64 6.69 -6.10
CA VAL A 359 16.01 6.57 -5.54
C VAL A 359 17.09 7.03 -6.54
N LEU A 360 16.90 6.78 -7.84
CA LEU A 360 17.83 7.20 -8.88
C LEU A 360 17.86 8.72 -9.08
N VAL A 361 16.71 9.38 -9.00
CA VAL A 361 16.56 10.83 -9.24
C VAL A 361 16.80 11.64 -7.97
N ASN A 362 16.13 11.27 -6.87
CA ASN A 362 16.11 12.05 -5.63
C ASN A 362 17.07 11.49 -4.55
N GLY A 363 17.75 10.39 -4.82
CA GLY A 363 18.68 9.75 -3.89
C GLY A 363 17.99 8.85 -2.85
N PRO A 364 18.77 8.32 -1.87
CA PRO A 364 18.28 7.39 -0.86
C PRO A 364 17.07 7.94 -0.09
N GLN A 365 15.97 7.18 -0.08
CA GLN A 365 14.79 7.52 0.74
C GLN A 365 15.04 7.28 2.23
N THR A 366 15.93 6.34 2.56
CA THR A 366 16.45 6.16 3.92
C THR A 366 17.65 7.10 4.12
N PRO A 367 17.61 8.04 5.09
CA PRO A 367 18.73 8.94 5.34
C PRO A 367 20.00 8.17 5.74
N LEU A 368 21.08 8.36 4.99
CA LEU A 368 22.38 7.74 5.27
C LEU A 368 23.11 8.51 6.38
N ALA A 369 23.73 7.80 7.32
CA ALA A 369 24.39 8.43 8.48
C ALA A 369 25.86 8.84 8.20
N THR A 370 26.49 8.22 7.19
CA THR A 370 27.91 8.44 6.85
C THR A 370 28.07 8.48 5.32
N SER A 371 29.26 8.89 4.86
CA SER A 371 29.61 8.94 3.44
C SER A 371 30.04 7.59 2.86
N LEU A 372 30.14 6.54 3.69
CA LEU A 372 30.42 5.19 3.22
C LEU A 372 29.29 4.69 2.33
N LYS A 373 29.62 3.89 1.31
CA LYS A 373 28.65 3.33 0.37
C LYS A 373 28.42 1.85 0.67
N PRO A 374 27.19 1.32 0.45
CA PRO A 374 26.96 -0.11 0.49
C PRO A 374 27.89 -0.86 -0.46
N ALA A 375 28.47 -1.97 -0.01
CA ALA A 375 29.29 -2.82 -0.86
C ALA A 375 28.46 -3.45 -2.00
N ASN A 376 29.13 -3.77 -3.11
CA ASN A 376 28.52 -4.50 -4.21
C ASN A 376 28.77 -6.00 -4.07
N VAL A 377 28.07 -6.63 -3.11
CA VAL A 377 28.20 -8.05 -2.79
C VAL A 377 26.82 -8.70 -2.69
N HIS A 378 26.75 -10.00 -2.98
CA HIS A 378 25.60 -10.83 -2.65
C HIS A 378 26.04 -11.79 -1.53
N PRO A 379 25.65 -11.54 -0.27
CA PRO A 379 26.12 -12.36 0.85
C PRO A 379 25.82 -13.85 0.63
N HIS A 380 26.84 -14.69 0.78
CA HIS A 380 26.73 -16.13 0.59
C HIS A 380 26.08 -16.80 1.81
N VAL A 381 24.91 -17.40 1.63
CA VAL A 381 24.24 -18.22 2.66
C VAL A 381 24.91 -19.59 2.67
N PRO A 382 25.40 -20.10 3.82
CA PRO A 382 25.98 -21.43 3.89
C PRO A 382 24.97 -22.52 3.50
N GLU A 383 25.45 -23.59 2.88
CA GLU A 383 24.59 -24.71 2.46
C GLU A 383 24.08 -25.50 3.67
N PHE A 384 22.83 -25.97 3.60
CA PHE A 384 22.24 -26.91 4.53
C PHE A 384 21.28 -27.85 3.79
N PRO A 385 21.01 -29.06 4.30
CA PRO A 385 20.14 -30.02 3.61
C PRO A 385 18.72 -29.47 3.40
N ALA A 386 18.33 -29.31 2.14
CA ALA A 386 17.00 -28.86 1.78
C ALA A 386 15.94 -29.93 2.09
N GLY A 387 14.80 -29.52 2.64
CA GLY A 387 13.64 -30.40 2.86
C GLY A 387 13.65 -31.22 4.16
N LEU A 388 14.70 -31.12 4.99
CA LEU A 388 14.68 -31.68 6.35
C LEU A 388 13.97 -30.74 7.33
N SER A 389 13.12 -31.29 8.18
CA SER A 389 12.58 -30.54 9.31
C SER A 389 13.70 -30.22 10.31
N PRO A 390 13.75 -29.01 10.87
CA PRO A 390 14.81 -28.63 11.79
C PRO A 390 14.75 -29.46 13.09
N PRO A 391 15.90 -29.67 13.77
CA PRO A 391 15.94 -30.40 15.03
C PRO A 391 15.07 -29.73 16.10
N GLN A 392 14.55 -30.50 17.05
CA GLN A 392 13.77 -29.94 18.16
C GLN A 392 14.66 -29.09 19.07
N GLY A 393 14.18 -27.89 19.42
CA GLY A 393 14.81 -26.98 20.36
C GLY A 393 13.87 -26.63 21.52
N PHE A 394 14.23 -25.59 22.29
CA PHE A 394 13.45 -25.18 23.45
C PHE A 394 12.03 -24.68 23.11
N LYS A 395 11.76 -24.31 21.84
CA LYS A 395 10.41 -23.92 21.42
C LYS A 395 9.42 -25.07 21.53
N GLN A 396 9.86 -26.31 21.31
CA GLN A 396 8.99 -27.48 21.44
C GLN A 396 8.58 -27.70 22.90
N VAL A 397 9.49 -27.49 23.86
CA VAL A 397 9.17 -27.54 25.30
C VAL A 397 8.14 -26.47 25.65
N LEU A 398 8.35 -25.24 25.20
CA LEU A 398 7.42 -24.14 25.45
C LEU A 398 6.03 -24.40 24.86
N THR A 399 5.96 -24.81 23.59
CA THR A 399 4.67 -25.05 22.90
C THR A 399 3.90 -26.21 23.51
N LYS A 400 4.59 -27.25 23.99
CA LYS A 400 3.96 -28.45 24.55
C LYS A 400 3.56 -28.29 26.01
N ASP A 401 4.48 -27.78 26.83
CA ASP A 401 4.39 -27.86 28.29
C ASP A 401 4.32 -26.47 28.97
N GLY A 402 4.42 -25.38 28.19
CA GLY A 402 4.20 -24.00 28.63
C GLY A 402 5.40 -23.30 29.30
N PRO A 403 5.26 -22.01 29.66
CA PRO A 403 6.35 -21.16 30.15
C PRO A 403 7.10 -21.67 31.38
N LYS A 404 6.39 -22.30 32.34
CA LYS A 404 7.00 -22.86 33.55
C LYS A 404 7.89 -24.07 33.24
N ALA A 405 7.45 -24.93 32.32
CA ALA A 405 8.24 -26.08 31.89
C ALA A 405 9.47 -25.63 31.10
N PHE A 406 9.34 -24.59 30.28
CA PHE A 406 10.47 -23.94 29.60
C PHE A 406 11.50 -23.43 30.62
N ALA A 407 11.07 -22.63 31.61
CA ALA A 407 11.97 -22.12 32.65
C ALA A 407 12.67 -23.25 33.43
N LYS A 408 11.94 -24.31 33.76
CA LYS A 408 12.53 -25.50 34.39
C LYS A 408 13.58 -26.17 33.49
N ALA A 409 13.29 -26.34 32.21
CA ALA A 409 14.21 -26.96 31.26
C ALA A 409 15.50 -26.13 31.09
N VAL A 410 15.39 -24.80 31.14
CA VAL A 410 16.54 -23.89 31.14
C VAL A 410 17.41 -24.12 32.37
N ARG A 411 16.80 -24.20 33.56
CA ARG A 411 17.55 -24.43 34.81
C ARG A 411 18.16 -25.84 34.90
N ASP A 412 17.48 -26.84 34.35
CA ASP A 412 17.95 -28.22 34.33
C ASP A 412 19.11 -28.43 33.33
N ASN A 413 19.38 -27.46 32.44
CA ASN A 413 20.47 -27.55 31.47
C ASN A 413 21.83 -27.50 32.18
N LYS A 414 22.74 -28.42 31.83
CA LYS A 414 24.04 -28.55 32.51
C LYS A 414 25.09 -27.55 32.05
N GLY A 415 25.03 -27.10 30.81
CA GLY A 415 25.96 -26.15 30.22
C GLY A 415 25.44 -24.70 30.23
N LEU A 416 26.24 -23.76 29.76
CA LEU A 416 25.77 -22.40 29.53
C LEU A 416 24.95 -22.33 28.24
N LEU A 417 23.73 -21.80 28.33
CA LEU A 417 22.92 -21.52 27.14
C LEU A 417 23.23 -20.12 26.59
N LEU A 418 23.11 -19.97 25.28
CA LEU A 418 23.33 -18.69 24.60
C LEU A 418 22.03 -18.15 24.01
N MET A 419 21.85 -16.84 24.12
CA MET A 419 20.86 -16.04 23.39
C MET A 419 21.56 -15.27 22.28
N ASP A 420 21.19 -15.49 21.01
CA ASP A 420 21.74 -14.71 19.90
C ASP A 420 20.98 -13.39 19.73
N THR A 421 21.68 -12.25 19.84
CA THR A 421 21.13 -10.90 19.65
C THR A 421 21.41 -10.31 18.27
N THR A 422 22.03 -11.08 17.36
CA THR A 422 22.46 -10.62 16.04
C THR A 422 21.33 -9.97 15.24
N MET A 423 20.11 -10.50 15.37
CA MET A 423 18.93 -10.05 14.63
C MET A 423 18.16 -8.89 15.29
N ARG A 424 18.61 -8.39 16.45
CA ARG A 424 17.99 -7.26 17.18
C ARG A 424 19.03 -6.30 17.75
N ASP A 425 19.65 -6.62 18.90
CA ASP A 425 20.45 -5.65 19.66
C ASP A 425 21.80 -5.33 19.00
N ALA A 426 22.39 -6.31 18.33
CA ALA A 426 23.69 -6.14 17.68
C ALA A 426 23.64 -5.06 16.60
N HIS A 427 22.71 -5.18 15.66
CA HIS A 427 22.55 -4.17 14.61
C HIS A 427 21.89 -2.88 15.11
N GLN A 428 21.10 -2.93 16.20
CA GLN A 428 20.65 -1.72 16.89
C GLN A 428 21.84 -0.90 17.41
N SER A 429 22.88 -1.58 17.91
CA SER A 429 24.05 -0.94 18.50
C SER A 429 25.09 -0.50 17.45
N LEU A 430 25.31 -1.32 16.42
CA LEU A 430 26.36 -1.13 15.42
C LEU A 430 25.90 -0.37 14.16
N LEU A 431 24.65 -0.55 13.75
CA LEU A 431 24.14 -0.19 12.43
C LEU A 431 22.85 0.65 12.49
N ALA A 432 22.62 1.34 13.61
CA ALA A 432 21.42 2.15 13.85
C ALA A 432 20.10 1.38 13.56
N THR A 433 20.06 0.09 13.86
CA THR A 433 18.89 -0.78 13.66
C THR A 433 18.47 -0.97 12.20
N ARG A 434 19.37 -0.76 11.24
CA ARG A 434 19.02 -0.72 9.81
C ARG A 434 18.99 -2.08 9.11
N VAL A 435 19.30 -3.18 9.79
CA VAL A 435 19.25 -4.51 9.16
C VAL A 435 17.82 -4.87 8.76
N ARG A 436 17.65 -5.20 7.49
CA ARG A 436 16.37 -5.43 6.80
C ARG A 436 15.90 -6.87 6.93
N SER A 437 14.58 -7.06 6.80
CA SER A 437 13.98 -8.41 6.80
C SER A 437 14.56 -9.29 5.70
N HIS A 438 14.90 -8.71 4.54
CA HIS A 438 15.52 -9.43 3.42
C HIS A 438 16.76 -10.24 3.86
N ASP A 439 17.73 -9.59 4.50
CA ASP A 439 18.99 -10.25 4.88
C ASP A 439 18.80 -11.21 6.07
N ILE A 440 17.88 -10.90 6.99
CA ILE A 440 17.57 -11.80 8.10
C ILE A 440 16.91 -13.09 7.59
N LEU A 441 15.93 -12.98 6.71
CA LEU A 441 15.17 -14.13 6.20
C LEU A 441 16.01 -15.05 5.31
N ARG A 442 17.05 -14.53 4.66
CA ARG A 442 17.97 -15.34 3.84
C ARG A 442 18.77 -16.35 4.65
N ILE A 443 19.22 -15.98 5.87
CA ILE A 443 20.00 -16.85 6.74
C ILE A 443 19.15 -17.63 7.75
N ALA A 444 17.91 -17.20 7.99
CA ALA A 444 17.01 -17.79 8.99
C ALA A 444 16.83 -19.32 8.88
N PRO A 445 16.59 -19.92 7.71
CA PRO A 445 16.47 -21.38 7.60
C PRO A 445 17.72 -22.14 8.03
N TRP A 446 18.91 -21.59 7.73
CA TRP A 446 20.18 -22.18 8.13
C TRP A 446 20.38 -22.08 9.66
N VAL A 447 20.06 -20.92 10.27
CA VAL A 447 20.10 -20.74 11.73
C VAL A 447 19.20 -21.76 12.45
N SER A 448 18.00 -22.01 11.92
CA SER A 448 17.07 -23.01 12.46
C SER A 448 17.67 -24.42 12.49
N GLN A 449 18.47 -24.78 11.49
CA GLN A 449 19.08 -26.11 11.38
C GLN A 449 20.34 -26.23 12.24
N SER A 450 21.22 -25.23 12.21
CA SER A 450 22.56 -25.28 12.80
C SER A 450 22.59 -24.95 14.29
N PHE A 451 21.61 -24.21 14.80
CA PHE A 451 21.60 -23.75 16.19
C PHE A 451 20.35 -24.14 17.00
N PRO A 452 19.91 -25.42 16.98
CA PRO A 452 18.70 -25.84 17.69
C PRO A 452 18.81 -25.73 19.22
N GLY A 453 20.04 -25.66 19.76
CA GLY A 453 20.34 -25.56 21.19
C GLY A 453 20.35 -24.14 21.77
N LEU A 454 20.11 -23.10 20.97
CA LEU A 454 20.03 -21.72 21.50
C LEU A 454 18.85 -21.60 22.48
N TYR A 455 19.06 -20.85 23.57
CA TYR A 455 17.99 -20.50 24.51
C TYR A 455 16.87 -19.77 23.77
N SER A 456 17.24 -18.79 22.93
CA SER A 456 16.34 -18.15 21.98
C SER A 456 17.11 -17.30 20.96
N LEU A 457 16.39 -16.73 19.98
CA LEU A 457 16.86 -15.64 19.12
C LEU A 457 16.16 -14.34 19.52
N GLU A 458 16.94 -13.33 19.90
CA GLU A 458 16.38 -11.99 20.08
C GLU A 458 16.28 -11.30 18.72
N ASN A 459 15.05 -11.13 18.24
CA ASN A 459 14.80 -10.68 16.87
C ASN A 459 13.77 -9.55 16.75
N TRP A 460 13.26 -9.05 17.87
CA TRP A 460 12.14 -8.10 17.88
C TRP A 460 12.12 -7.19 19.12
N GLY A 461 11.27 -6.17 19.08
CA GLY A 461 11.23 -5.15 20.13
C GLY A 461 12.42 -4.19 20.08
N GLY A 462 12.65 -3.45 21.16
CA GLY A 462 13.60 -2.34 21.14
C GLY A 462 13.24 -1.32 20.03
N ALA A 463 14.24 -0.86 19.27
CA ALA A 463 14.02 0.12 18.20
C ALA A 463 13.52 -0.50 16.88
N THR A 464 13.53 -1.83 16.74
CA THR A 464 13.25 -2.50 15.46
C THR A 464 11.85 -2.21 14.92
N PHE A 465 10.86 -2.02 15.79
CA PHE A 465 9.47 -1.81 15.40
C PHE A 465 9.26 -0.47 14.66
N ASP A 466 9.66 0.65 15.29
CA ASP A 466 9.58 1.98 14.66
C ASP A 466 10.50 2.08 13.44
N VAL A 467 11.74 1.58 13.55
CA VAL A 467 12.72 1.70 12.47
C VAL A 467 12.31 0.93 11.22
N ALA A 468 11.71 -0.25 11.38
CA ALA A 468 11.19 -1.03 10.26
C ALA A 468 10.15 -0.24 9.46
N LEU A 469 9.18 0.37 10.15
CA LEU A 469 8.13 1.17 9.51
C LEU A 469 8.68 2.48 8.91
N ARG A 470 9.41 3.23 9.73
CA ARG A 470 9.83 4.61 9.43
C ARG A 470 10.93 4.70 8.39
N PHE A 471 11.95 3.85 8.49
CA PHE A 471 13.19 4.00 7.72
C PHE A 471 13.42 2.88 6.73
N LEU A 472 12.94 1.67 7.01
CA LEU A 472 13.09 0.51 6.12
C LEU A 472 11.84 0.28 5.27
N HIS A 473 10.75 0.98 5.58
CA HIS A 473 9.46 0.88 4.91
C HIS A 473 8.96 -0.56 4.79
N GLU A 474 9.10 -1.33 5.86
CA GLU A 474 8.67 -2.72 5.94
C GLU A 474 7.91 -3.01 7.24
N CYS A 475 7.03 -4.01 7.21
CA CYS A 475 6.20 -4.34 8.37
C CYS A 475 6.97 -5.20 9.38
N PRO A 476 7.16 -4.75 10.64
CA PRO A 476 7.82 -5.56 11.65
C PRO A 476 7.03 -6.84 11.95
N TRP A 477 5.69 -6.80 11.88
CA TRP A 477 4.84 -7.99 12.11
C TRP A 477 5.05 -9.06 11.04
N GLN A 478 5.18 -8.64 9.78
CA GLN A 478 5.48 -9.54 8.68
C GLN A 478 6.88 -10.15 8.85
N ARG A 479 7.87 -9.35 9.26
CA ARG A 479 9.21 -9.86 9.59
C ARG A 479 9.13 -10.97 10.64
N LEU A 480 8.39 -10.75 11.73
CA LEU A 480 8.22 -11.74 12.80
C LEU A 480 7.56 -13.03 12.28
N ALA A 481 6.46 -12.91 11.54
CA ALA A 481 5.73 -14.05 11.01
C ALA A 481 6.55 -14.87 9.99
N ASP A 482 7.25 -14.19 9.07
CA ASP A 482 8.10 -14.83 8.07
C ASP A 482 9.29 -15.53 8.73
N MET A 483 9.91 -14.89 9.72
CA MET A 483 10.97 -15.52 10.51
C MET A 483 10.45 -16.73 11.28
N ARG A 484 9.26 -16.65 11.88
CA ARG A 484 8.68 -17.77 12.64
C ARG A 484 8.44 -18.97 11.74
N SER A 485 7.98 -18.74 10.51
CA SER A 485 7.82 -19.79 9.50
C SER A 485 9.17 -20.44 9.15
N ALA A 486 10.23 -19.63 9.01
CA ALA A 486 11.58 -20.12 8.71
C ALA A 486 12.30 -20.78 9.90
N ILE A 487 11.97 -20.40 11.14
CA ILE A 487 12.61 -20.85 12.39
C ILE A 487 11.54 -21.36 13.38
N PRO A 488 11.02 -22.59 13.19
CA PRO A 488 9.93 -23.13 14.02
C PRO A 488 10.41 -23.76 15.35
N ASN A 489 11.71 -23.92 15.57
CA ASN A 489 12.29 -24.71 16.67
C ASN A 489 13.04 -23.93 17.76
N ILE A 490 13.41 -22.68 17.48
CA ILE A 490 14.10 -21.82 18.45
C ILE A 490 13.08 -20.79 18.98
N PRO A 491 12.99 -20.56 20.30
CA PRO A 491 12.09 -19.52 20.81
C PRO A 491 12.53 -18.13 20.32
N PHE A 492 11.58 -17.23 20.12
CA PHE A 492 11.87 -15.84 19.80
C PHE A 492 11.72 -14.98 21.04
N GLN A 493 12.69 -14.10 21.25
CA GLN A 493 12.67 -13.13 22.32
C GLN A 493 12.54 -11.72 21.80
N MET A 494 11.78 -10.90 22.53
CA MET A 494 11.74 -9.47 22.34
C MET A 494 12.08 -8.70 23.61
N LEU A 495 12.62 -7.50 23.42
CA LEU A 495 12.74 -6.50 24.46
C LEU A 495 11.45 -5.67 24.55
N LEU A 496 10.76 -5.73 25.69
CA LEU A 496 9.49 -5.05 25.95
C LEU A 496 9.66 -4.03 27.08
N ARG A 497 9.30 -2.77 26.84
CA ARG A 497 9.20 -1.77 27.91
C ARG A 497 7.84 -1.92 28.60
N GLY A 498 7.84 -2.22 29.89
CA GLY A 498 6.66 -2.73 30.59
C GLY A 498 5.38 -1.90 30.41
N ALA A 499 5.44 -0.58 30.62
CA ALA A 499 4.27 0.29 30.49
C ALA A 499 4.01 0.84 29.07
N ASN A 500 4.88 0.54 28.10
CA ASN A 500 4.82 1.19 26.79
C ASN A 500 4.97 0.25 25.60
N ALA A 501 5.08 -1.06 25.86
CA ALA A 501 5.43 -2.07 24.88
C ALA A 501 6.70 -1.71 24.09
N VAL A 502 6.54 -1.23 22.85
CA VAL A 502 7.63 -0.80 21.96
C VAL A 502 7.62 0.70 21.67
N GLY A 503 6.62 1.43 22.17
CA GLY A 503 6.38 2.84 21.86
C GLY A 503 7.29 3.85 22.58
N TYR A 504 7.07 5.15 22.37
CA TYR A 504 7.82 6.24 23.03
C TYR A 504 7.01 7.10 24.01
N THR A 505 5.68 6.94 24.05
CA THR A 505 4.78 7.66 24.97
C THR A 505 4.09 6.69 25.92
N ASN A 506 3.34 7.20 26.90
CA ASN A 506 2.49 6.39 27.78
C ASN A 506 1.24 5.95 27.05
N TYR A 507 0.82 4.71 27.32
CA TYR A 507 -0.40 4.15 26.75
C TYR A 507 -1.33 3.66 27.88
N PRO A 508 -2.65 3.67 27.64
CA PRO A 508 -3.57 2.95 28.51
C PRO A 508 -3.26 1.45 28.50
N ASP A 509 -3.57 0.75 29.60
CA ASP A 509 -3.17 -0.65 29.81
C ASP A 509 -3.65 -1.58 28.68
N ASN A 510 -4.85 -1.34 28.14
CA ASN A 510 -5.42 -2.17 27.09
C ASN A 510 -4.56 -2.21 25.82
N VAL A 511 -3.74 -1.18 25.56
CA VAL A 511 -2.75 -1.16 24.47
C VAL A 511 -1.62 -2.16 24.72
N VAL A 512 -1.06 -2.18 25.93
CA VAL A 512 0.03 -3.11 26.29
C VAL A 512 -0.45 -4.56 26.27
N PHE A 513 -1.64 -4.82 26.84
CA PHE A 513 -2.27 -6.14 26.78
C PHE A 513 -2.55 -6.59 25.35
N LYS A 514 -3.13 -5.71 24.52
CA LYS A 514 -3.45 -6.06 23.13
C LYS A 514 -2.20 -6.29 22.28
N PHE A 515 -1.14 -5.51 22.51
CA PHE A 515 0.13 -5.68 21.84
C PHE A 515 0.75 -7.05 22.15
N CYS A 516 0.81 -7.45 23.43
CA CYS A 516 1.37 -8.73 23.83
C CYS A 516 0.56 -9.92 23.26
N ASP A 517 -0.78 -9.81 23.26
CA ASP A 517 -1.68 -10.79 22.63
C ASP A 517 -1.35 -10.98 21.14
N LEU A 518 -1.27 -9.89 20.38
CA LEU A 518 -0.92 -9.94 18.96
C LEU A 518 0.51 -10.43 18.71
N ALA A 519 1.47 -10.09 19.58
CA ALA A 519 2.85 -10.54 19.49
C ALA A 519 2.97 -12.06 19.64
N VAL A 520 2.28 -12.66 20.62
CA VAL A 520 2.24 -14.13 20.78
C VAL A 520 1.59 -14.78 19.57
N GLN A 521 0.46 -14.25 19.09
CA GLN A 521 -0.23 -14.76 17.91
C GLN A 521 0.64 -14.72 16.64
N ALA A 522 1.48 -13.69 16.50
CA ALA A 522 2.43 -13.57 15.39
C ALA A 522 3.67 -14.46 15.53
N GLY A 523 3.91 -15.03 16.71
CA GLY A 523 4.99 -16.01 16.95
C GLY A 523 6.07 -15.58 17.93
N MET A 524 5.83 -14.57 18.78
CA MET A 524 6.73 -14.20 19.88
C MET A 524 6.58 -15.15 21.07
N ASP A 525 7.69 -15.49 21.74
CA ASP A 525 7.70 -16.47 22.82
C ASP A 525 8.12 -15.88 24.17
N VAL A 526 9.23 -15.16 24.19
CA VAL A 526 9.87 -14.65 25.41
C VAL A 526 9.81 -13.12 25.43
N PHE A 527 9.25 -12.58 26.50
CA PHE A 527 9.14 -11.15 26.71
C PHE A 527 10.12 -10.75 27.79
N ARG A 528 11.23 -10.12 27.40
CA ARG A 528 12.16 -9.48 28.33
C ARG A 528 11.57 -8.14 28.75
N VAL A 529 10.89 -8.11 29.88
CA VAL A 529 10.14 -6.95 30.39
C VAL A 529 11.04 -6.11 31.28
N PHE A 530 11.29 -4.86 30.89
CA PHE A 530 12.10 -3.91 31.68
C PHE A 530 11.40 -2.56 31.82
N ASP A 531 11.90 -1.74 32.74
CA ASP A 531 11.54 -0.33 32.87
C ASP A 531 12.82 0.54 32.86
N SER A 532 12.74 1.75 32.29
CA SER A 532 13.92 2.60 32.13
C SER A 532 14.50 3.16 33.42
N LEU A 533 13.75 3.10 34.52
CA LEU A 533 14.13 3.57 35.85
C LEU A 533 14.08 2.44 36.89
N ASN A 534 13.91 1.17 36.46
CA ASN A 534 13.52 0.06 37.32
C ASN A 534 12.27 0.41 38.17
N TYR A 535 11.30 1.13 37.60
CA TYR A 535 10.06 1.45 38.30
C TYR A 535 9.11 0.23 38.28
N LEU A 536 9.01 -0.44 39.43
CA LEU A 536 8.34 -1.73 39.58
C LEU A 536 6.89 -1.77 39.03
N PRO A 537 6.02 -0.75 39.26
CA PRO A 537 4.65 -0.78 38.73
C PRO A 537 4.58 -0.88 37.19
N ASN A 538 5.54 -0.30 36.47
CA ASN A 538 5.61 -0.42 35.01
C ASN A 538 6.02 -1.83 34.57
N ILE A 539 6.97 -2.44 35.29
CA ILE A 539 7.42 -3.80 34.99
C ILE A 539 6.29 -4.80 35.24
N ILE A 540 5.59 -4.70 36.37
CA ILE A 540 4.48 -5.59 36.74
C ILE A 540 3.38 -5.60 35.65
N LEU A 541 2.97 -4.43 35.16
CA LEU A 541 1.98 -4.35 34.07
C LEU A 541 2.43 -5.14 32.82
N GLY A 542 3.69 -4.97 32.42
CA GLY A 542 4.24 -5.68 31.27
C GLY A 542 4.34 -7.19 31.51
N MET A 543 4.71 -7.61 32.73
CA MET A 543 4.75 -9.01 33.13
C MET A 543 3.35 -9.64 33.06
N GLU A 544 2.33 -8.95 33.59
CA GLU A 544 0.94 -9.41 33.54
C GLU A 544 0.42 -9.50 32.11
N ALA A 545 0.74 -8.52 31.26
CA ALA A 545 0.35 -8.51 29.85
C ALA A 545 0.99 -9.67 29.07
N ALA A 546 2.29 -9.90 29.24
CA ALA A 546 2.99 -11.02 28.60
C ALA A 546 2.50 -12.38 29.12
N ALA A 547 2.31 -12.53 30.43
CA ALA A 547 1.78 -13.76 31.02
C ALA A 547 0.36 -14.07 30.53
N LYS A 548 -0.51 -13.06 30.48
CA LYS A 548 -1.89 -13.22 30.01
C LYS A 548 -1.97 -13.58 28.53
N ALA A 549 -1.03 -13.09 27.72
CA ALA A 549 -0.89 -13.48 26.32
C ALA A 549 -0.35 -14.91 26.14
N GLY A 550 0.16 -15.56 27.20
CA GLY A 550 0.74 -16.90 27.16
C GLY A 550 2.25 -16.94 26.88
N GLY A 551 2.94 -15.79 26.93
CA GLY A 551 4.38 -15.70 26.74
C GLY A 551 5.19 -16.08 27.99
N VAL A 552 6.48 -16.37 27.78
CA VAL A 552 7.46 -16.47 28.86
C VAL A 552 7.78 -15.07 29.36
N VAL A 553 7.51 -14.84 30.65
CA VAL A 553 7.89 -13.59 31.33
C VAL A 553 9.33 -13.69 31.81
N GLU A 554 10.21 -12.93 31.15
CA GLU A 554 11.58 -12.69 31.59
C GLU A 554 11.65 -11.29 32.21
N ALA A 555 11.56 -11.19 33.53
CA ALA A 555 11.62 -9.89 34.22
C ALA A 555 13.07 -9.38 34.28
N ALA A 556 13.31 -8.19 33.75
CA ALA A 556 14.65 -7.63 33.60
C ALA A 556 14.90 -6.45 34.54
N ILE A 557 16.06 -6.49 35.20
CA ILE A 557 16.58 -5.41 36.03
C ILE A 557 17.67 -4.69 35.25
N ALA A 558 17.50 -3.40 34.99
CA ALA A 558 18.55 -2.59 34.39
C ALA A 558 19.67 -2.34 35.41
N TYR A 559 20.90 -2.66 35.03
CA TYR A 559 22.08 -2.51 35.89
C TYR A 559 22.76 -1.16 35.66
N SER A 560 23.04 -0.42 36.73
CA SER A 560 23.78 0.84 36.76
C SER A 560 24.68 0.91 38.00
N GLY A 561 25.72 1.75 37.98
CA GLY A 561 26.69 1.83 39.07
C GLY A 561 27.62 0.63 39.13
N ASP A 562 28.11 0.30 40.34
CA ASP A 562 29.07 -0.79 40.55
C ASP A 562 28.90 -1.45 41.92
N VAL A 563 28.30 -2.65 41.96
CA VAL A 563 28.10 -3.39 43.21
C VAL A 563 29.40 -3.86 43.87
N SER A 564 30.52 -3.82 43.15
CA SER A 564 31.84 -4.15 43.68
C SER A 564 32.59 -2.95 44.25
N ASP A 565 32.06 -1.74 44.07
CA ASP A 565 32.62 -0.49 44.58
C ASP A 565 31.85 -0.03 45.83
N PRO A 566 32.45 -0.11 47.04
CA PRO A 566 31.78 0.30 48.27
C PRO A 566 31.52 1.81 48.36
N THR A 567 32.11 2.63 47.50
CA THR A 567 31.84 4.08 47.45
C THR A 567 30.55 4.42 46.70
N LYS A 568 30.00 3.48 45.92
CA LYS A 568 28.73 3.61 45.22
C LYS A 568 27.58 3.16 46.13
N THR A 569 26.90 4.13 46.75
CA THR A 569 25.91 3.85 47.81
C THR A 569 24.45 3.81 47.35
N LYS A 570 24.15 4.20 46.10
CA LYS A 570 22.77 4.25 45.58
C LYS A 570 22.29 2.89 45.03
N TYR A 571 23.03 2.32 44.09
CA TYR A 571 22.72 1.04 43.45
C TYR A 571 23.60 -0.08 44.02
N THR A 572 23.35 -0.43 45.29
CA THR A 572 24.12 -1.44 46.03
C THR A 572 23.67 -2.87 45.69
N LEU A 573 24.42 -3.88 46.15
CA LEU A 573 23.99 -5.27 46.04
C LEU A 573 22.61 -5.50 46.69
N ASP A 574 22.35 -4.87 47.85
CA ASP A 574 21.06 -4.98 48.55
C ASP A 574 19.90 -4.37 47.73
N TYR A 575 20.14 -3.26 47.01
CA TYR A 575 19.14 -2.71 46.09
C TYR A 575 18.71 -3.74 45.05
N TYR A 576 19.69 -4.40 44.40
CA TYR A 576 19.39 -5.41 43.37
C TYR A 576 18.70 -6.64 43.97
N ILE A 577 19.17 -7.15 45.12
CA ILE A 577 18.56 -8.33 45.76
C ILE A 577 17.13 -8.03 46.22
N HIS A 578 16.87 -6.84 46.78
CA HIS A 578 15.51 -6.44 47.12
C HIS A 578 14.61 -6.38 45.88
N PHE A 579 15.12 -5.82 44.78
CA PHE A 579 14.36 -5.76 43.53
C PHE A 579 14.05 -7.15 42.95
N VAL A 580 15.01 -8.08 43.03
CA VAL A 580 14.80 -9.49 42.67
C VAL A 580 13.67 -10.10 43.49
N ASP A 581 13.61 -9.84 44.80
CA ASP A 581 12.55 -10.37 45.65
C ASP A 581 11.16 -9.96 45.17
N GLU A 582 11.01 -8.70 44.76
CA GLU A 582 9.74 -8.18 44.25
C GLU A 582 9.36 -8.80 42.89
N LEU A 583 10.32 -8.98 41.97
CA LEU A 583 10.07 -9.61 40.67
C LEU A 583 9.74 -11.11 40.80
N VAL A 584 10.37 -11.81 41.75
CA VAL A 584 10.04 -13.21 42.04
C VAL A 584 8.63 -13.33 42.62
N LYS A 585 8.24 -12.44 43.54
CA LYS A 585 6.85 -12.38 44.06
C LYS A 585 5.84 -12.08 42.95
N ALA A 586 6.21 -11.24 41.99
CA ALA A 586 5.37 -10.92 40.82
C ALA A 586 5.25 -12.07 39.79
N GLY A 587 5.93 -13.21 40.00
CA GLY A 587 5.76 -14.41 39.19
C GLY A 587 6.64 -14.46 37.94
N THR A 588 7.87 -13.93 38.01
CA THR A 588 8.84 -14.09 36.91
C THR A 588 9.15 -15.56 36.61
N HIS A 589 9.29 -15.92 35.33
CA HIS A 589 9.73 -17.26 34.93
C HIS A 589 11.25 -17.34 34.83
N VAL A 590 11.87 -16.28 34.30
CA VAL A 590 13.32 -16.11 34.13
C VAL A 590 13.68 -14.71 34.61
N LEU A 591 14.76 -14.58 35.38
CA LEU A 591 15.25 -13.27 35.81
C LEU A 591 16.37 -12.81 34.88
N CYS A 592 16.27 -11.60 34.33
CA CYS A 592 17.33 -11.00 33.53
C CYS A 592 18.05 -9.87 34.28
N ILE A 593 19.39 -9.90 34.29
CA ILE A 593 20.20 -8.72 34.61
C ILE A 593 20.59 -8.06 33.30
N LYS A 594 20.03 -6.87 33.02
CA LYS A 594 20.26 -6.10 31.80
C LYS A 594 21.29 -5.01 32.04
N ASP A 595 22.54 -5.30 31.75
CA ASP A 595 23.62 -4.31 31.70
C ASP A 595 23.71 -3.64 30.32
N MET A 596 22.87 -2.64 30.10
CA MET A 596 22.70 -1.95 28.82
C MET A 596 23.93 -1.14 28.35
N ALA A 597 24.90 -0.89 29.23
CA ALA A 597 26.06 -0.06 28.93
C ALA A 597 27.39 -0.84 28.97
N GLY A 598 27.41 -2.06 29.53
CA GLY A 598 28.66 -2.84 29.67
C GLY A 598 29.44 -2.46 30.93
N LEU A 599 28.73 -2.11 32.01
CA LEU A 599 29.26 -1.66 33.30
C LEU A 599 29.58 -2.82 34.24
N LEU A 600 28.97 -3.98 34.03
CA LEU A 600 29.10 -5.14 34.91
C LEU A 600 30.51 -5.73 34.77
N LYS A 601 31.42 -5.36 35.69
CA LYS A 601 32.78 -5.91 35.75
C LYS A 601 32.75 -7.39 36.17
N PRO A 602 33.76 -8.21 35.82
CA PRO A 602 33.78 -9.63 36.21
C PRO A 602 33.58 -9.90 37.71
N ARG A 603 34.19 -9.07 38.58
CA ARG A 603 33.99 -9.15 40.03
C ARG A 603 32.56 -8.80 40.44
N ALA A 604 31.98 -7.75 39.85
CA ALA A 604 30.60 -7.34 40.10
C ALA A 604 29.61 -8.41 39.62
N ALA A 605 29.85 -9.01 38.44
CA ALA A 605 29.08 -10.15 37.93
C ALA A 605 29.12 -11.33 38.92
N THR A 606 30.30 -11.71 39.39
CA THR A 606 30.46 -12.80 40.37
C THR A 606 29.67 -12.54 41.65
N MET A 607 29.76 -11.32 42.18
CA MET A 607 29.06 -10.92 43.40
C MET A 607 27.54 -10.92 43.22
N LEU A 608 27.04 -10.26 42.18
CA LEU A 608 25.60 -10.10 41.95
C LEU A 608 24.94 -11.43 41.61
N ILE A 609 25.46 -12.15 40.61
CA ILE A 609 24.88 -13.41 40.14
C ILE A 609 24.98 -14.49 41.22
N GLY A 610 26.13 -14.57 41.91
CA GLY A 610 26.32 -15.53 43.00
C GLY A 610 25.37 -15.28 44.17
N ALA A 611 25.11 -14.01 44.53
CA ALA A 611 24.15 -13.66 45.57
C ALA A 611 22.70 -14.04 45.17
N ILE A 612 22.31 -13.76 43.93
CA ILE A 612 20.99 -14.15 43.39
C ILE A 612 20.84 -15.67 43.40
N ARG A 613 21.81 -16.41 42.85
CA ARG A 613 21.79 -17.87 42.78
C ARG A 613 21.72 -18.51 44.16
N THR A 614 22.46 -17.97 45.13
CA THR A 614 22.44 -18.46 46.52
C THR A 614 21.05 -18.31 47.14
N LYS A 615 20.37 -17.20 46.88
CA LYS A 615 19.03 -16.93 47.42
C LYS A 615 17.93 -17.67 46.67
N TYR A 616 18.06 -17.82 45.36
CA TYR A 616 17.08 -18.41 44.46
C TYR A 616 17.71 -19.54 43.61
N PRO A 617 17.90 -20.75 44.18
CA PRO A 617 18.63 -21.84 43.52
C PRO A 617 17.93 -22.39 42.26
N ASP A 618 16.60 -22.33 42.22
CA ASP A 618 15.78 -22.88 41.13
C ASP A 618 15.39 -21.86 40.06
N LEU A 619 15.64 -20.56 40.30
CA LEU A 619 15.27 -19.49 39.37
C LEU A 619 16.28 -19.42 38.21
N PRO A 620 15.85 -19.51 36.94
CA PRO A 620 16.75 -19.26 35.82
C PRO A 620 17.25 -17.81 35.82
N ILE A 621 18.56 -17.63 35.63
CA ILE A 621 19.23 -16.33 35.58
C ILE A 621 19.82 -16.12 34.19
N HIS A 622 19.35 -15.08 33.54
CA HIS A 622 19.82 -14.59 32.26
C HIS A 622 20.64 -13.32 32.47
N VAL A 623 21.83 -13.22 31.88
CA VAL A 623 22.65 -12.01 31.93
C VAL A 623 22.87 -11.44 30.54
N HIS A 624 22.50 -10.17 30.39
CA HIS A 624 22.73 -9.39 29.20
C HIS A 624 23.77 -8.31 29.50
N THR A 625 24.77 -8.16 28.63
CA THR A 625 25.72 -7.05 28.68
C THR A 625 26.06 -6.53 27.28
N HIS A 626 26.73 -5.39 27.22
CA HIS A 626 27.40 -4.89 26.03
C HIS A 626 28.92 -4.97 26.24
N ASP A 627 29.68 -5.17 25.16
CA ASP A 627 31.14 -5.25 25.17
C ASP A 627 31.79 -3.87 24.98
N THR A 628 31.09 -2.79 25.35
CA THR A 628 31.53 -1.40 25.12
C THR A 628 32.88 -1.16 25.78
N SER A 629 33.10 -1.72 26.96
CA SER A 629 34.36 -1.62 27.70
C SER A 629 35.48 -2.54 27.19
N GLY A 630 35.17 -3.49 26.31
CA GLY A 630 36.06 -4.59 25.90
C GLY A 630 36.23 -5.68 26.99
N ALA A 631 35.43 -5.65 28.05
CA ALA A 631 35.46 -6.63 29.14
C ALA A 631 34.22 -7.54 29.18
N GLY A 632 33.33 -7.47 28.18
CA GLY A 632 32.05 -8.15 28.16
C GLY A 632 32.19 -9.68 28.14
N VAL A 633 33.12 -10.23 27.33
CA VAL A 633 33.40 -11.68 27.33
C VAL A 633 33.82 -12.15 28.72
N ALA A 634 34.77 -11.46 29.36
CA ALA A 634 35.23 -11.80 30.70
C ALA A 634 34.12 -11.69 31.76
N SER A 635 33.24 -10.70 31.62
CA SER A 635 32.09 -10.53 32.52
C SER A 635 31.07 -11.65 32.37
N MET A 636 30.75 -12.07 31.14
CA MET A 636 29.82 -13.18 30.89
C MET A 636 30.38 -14.52 31.36
N LEU A 637 31.68 -14.78 31.18
CA LEU A 637 32.33 -15.96 31.74
C LEU A 637 32.26 -15.98 33.27
N ALA A 638 32.49 -14.83 33.92
CA ALA A 638 32.36 -14.71 35.37
C ALA A 638 30.91 -14.89 35.86
N ALA A 639 29.93 -14.36 35.12
CA ALA A 639 28.51 -14.58 35.39
C ALA A 639 28.13 -16.06 35.27
N ALA A 640 28.58 -16.75 34.22
CA ALA A 640 28.37 -18.17 34.01
C ALA A 640 28.97 -19.01 35.15
N GLN A 641 30.21 -18.73 35.54
CA GLN A 641 30.87 -19.38 36.68
C GLN A 641 30.15 -19.13 38.01
N ALA A 642 29.50 -17.97 38.16
CA ALA A 642 28.70 -17.63 39.35
C ALA A 642 27.29 -18.23 39.31
N GLY A 643 26.92 -18.94 38.24
CA GLY A 643 25.67 -19.69 38.13
C GLY A 643 24.59 -19.02 37.28
N ALA A 644 24.94 -18.14 36.34
CA ALA A 644 24.02 -17.75 35.26
C ALA A 644 23.72 -18.95 34.34
N ASP A 645 22.47 -19.10 33.92
CA ASP A 645 22.03 -20.17 33.03
C ASP A 645 22.15 -19.76 31.56
N VAL A 646 21.98 -18.47 31.29
CA VAL A 646 21.97 -17.90 29.94
C VAL A 646 22.78 -16.61 29.90
N VAL A 647 23.52 -16.41 28.81
CA VAL A 647 24.11 -15.11 28.46
C VAL A 647 23.75 -14.67 27.04
N ASP A 648 23.59 -13.37 26.85
CA ASP A 648 23.42 -12.77 25.52
C ASP A 648 24.77 -12.66 24.79
N VAL A 649 24.78 -13.05 23.51
CA VAL A 649 25.91 -12.97 22.60
C VAL A 649 25.47 -12.46 21.24
N ALA A 650 26.41 -11.92 20.46
CA ALA A 650 26.24 -11.71 19.03
C ALA A 650 27.25 -12.56 18.26
N VAL A 651 26.90 -12.95 17.03
CA VAL A 651 27.86 -13.59 16.12
C VAL A 651 29.08 -12.69 15.92
N ASP A 652 30.26 -13.27 15.76
CA ASP A 652 31.54 -12.58 15.87
C ASP A 652 31.62 -11.29 15.01
N SER A 653 31.23 -11.36 13.74
CA SER A 653 31.20 -10.21 12.82
C SER A 653 30.21 -9.10 13.18
N MET A 654 29.28 -9.35 14.11
CA MET A 654 28.29 -8.41 14.64
C MET A 654 28.45 -8.20 16.16
N SER A 655 29.56 -8.65 16.74
CA SER A 655 29.86 -8.54 18.17
C SER A 655 30.88 -7.44 18.48
N GLY A 656 31.14 -7.22 19.76
CA GLY A 656 32.17 -6.31 20.25
C GLY A 656 31.77 -4.83 20.16
N MET A 657 32.62 -3.96 20.72
CA MET A 657 32.34 -2.53 20.82
C MET A 657 30.99 -2.31 21.52
N THR A 658 30.11 -1.46 20.98
CA THR A 658 28.78 -1.24 21.55
C THR A 658 27.83 -2.42 21.41
N SER A 659 28.20 -3.53 20.74
CA SER A 659 27.38 -4.75 20.64
C SER A 659 27.59 -5.69 21.82
N GLN A 660 26.97 -6.87 21.78
CA GLN A 660 27.18 -7.94 22.74
C GLN A 660 28.59 -8.57 22.60
N PRO A 661 29.06 -9.30 23.63
CA PRO A 661 30.25 -10.14 23.54
C PRO A 661 30.19 -11.17 22.40
N SER A 662 31.35 -11.55 21.89
CA SER A 662 31.49 -12.53 20.81
C SER A 662 31.00 -13.92 21.22
N MET A 663 30.08 -14.46 20.42
CA MET A 663 29.57 -15.83 20.53
C MET A 663 30.70 -16.86 20.44
N GLY A 664 31.54 -16.76 19.42
CA GLY A 664 32.67 -17.68 19.21
C GLY A 664 33.67 -17.65 20.36
N ALA A 665 33.97 -16.46 20.90
CA ALA A 665 34.89 -16.31 22.03
C ALA A 665 34.37 -17.00 23.31
N ILE A 666 33.08 -16.86 23.63
CA ILE A 666 32.49 -17.54 24.79
C ILE A 666 32.47 -19.06 24.59
N ILE A 667 32.03 -19.55 23.43
CA ILE A 667 31.99 -20.97 23.11
C ILE A 667 33.40 -21.59 23.23
N ALA A 668 34.40 -20.97 22.59
CA ALA A 668 35.78 -21.45 22.63
C ALA A 668 36.36 -21.45 24.05
N SER A 669 36.00 -20.46 24.88
CA SER A 669 36.50 -20.34 26.25
C SER A 669 35.91 -21.38 27.20
N LEU A 670 34.71 -21.91 26.90
CA LEU A 670 34.01 -22.90 27.72
C LEU A 670 34.11 -24.33 27.18
N GLN A 671 34.71 -24.52 25.99
CA GLN A 671 34.83 -25.81 25.34
C GLN A 671 35.55 -26.84 26.24
N GLY A 672 34.91 -27.98 26.47
CA GLY A 672 35.43 -29.06 27.32
C GLY A 672 35.33 -28.79 28.83
N THR A 673 34.73 -27.68 29.25
CA THR A 673 34.42 -27.41 30.67
C THR A 673 33.02 -27.93 31.03
N GLU A 674 32.64 -27.90 32.32
CA GLU A 674 31.27 -28.23 32.74
C GLU A 674 30.22 -27.26 32.17
N LEU A 675 30.64 -26.05 31.79
CA LEU A 675 29.80 -25.00 31.23
C LEU A 675 29.80 -24.98 29.70
N ASP A 676 30.31 -26.03 29.05
CA ASP A 676 30.32 -26.14 27.58
C ASP A 676 28.90 -25.94 27.00
N THR A 677 28.81 -25.09 25.98
CA THR A 677 27.55 -24.71 25.32
C THR A 677 27.01 -25.79 24.39
N GLY A 678 27.88 -26.71 23.93
CA GLY A 678 27.54 -27.75 22.95
C GLY A 678 27.36 -27.25 21.51
N LEU A 679 27.61 -25.96 21.23
CA LEU A 679 27.54 -25.39 19.87
C LEU A 679 28.88 -25.56 19.13
N ASP A 680 28.82 -25.86 17.83
CA ASP A 680 30.02 -26.04 17.00
C ASP A 680 30.56 -24.70 16.48
N LEU A 681 31.83 -24.41 16.78
CA LEU A 681 32.53 -23.22 16.28
C LEU A 681 32.59 -23.15 14.75
N LYS A 682 32.54 -24.27 14.03
CA LYS A 682 32.49 -24.25 12.56
C LYS A 682 31.20 -23.64 12.04
N GLU A 683 30.07 -23.99 12.66
CA GLU A 683 28.77 -23.39 12.32
C GLU A 683 28.78 -21.90 12.68
N VAL A 684 29.30 -21.52 13.85
CA VAL A 684 29.45 -20.09 14.24
C VAL A 684 30.32 -19.33 13.25
N SER A 685 31.41 -19.92 12.77
CA SER A 685 32.27 -19.31 11.75
C SER A 685 31.54 -19.11 10.42
N ALA A 686 30.75 -20.10 9.97
CA ALA A 686 29.93 -19.98 8.77
C ALA A 686 28.84 -18.88 8.92
N TYR A 687 28.21 -18.81 10.09
CA TYR A 687 27.26 -17.75 10.42
C TYR A 687 27.91 -16.37 10.39
N SER A 688 29.10 -16.25 10.99
CA SER A 688 29.88 -15.02 11.00
C SER A 688 30.29 -14.61 9.59
N ALA A 689 30.69 -15.54 8.72
CA ALA A 689 31.08 -15.23 7.35
C ALA A 689 29.93 -14.65 6.51
N TYR A 690 28.69 -15.10 6.76
CA TYR A 690 27.50 -14.49 6.16
C TYR A 690 27.30 -13.05 6.65
N TRP A 691 27.34 -12.84 7.97
CA TRP A 691 27.10 -11.53 8.56
C TRP A 691 28.24 -10.55 8.29
N GLU A 692 29.48 -11.01 8.14
CA GLU A 692 30.61 -10.18 7.74
C GLU A 692 30.38 -9.57 6.36
N GLN A 693 29.98 -10.37 5.38
CA GLN A 693 29.60 -9.89 4.05
C GLN A 693 28.36 -8.98 4.12
N THR A 694 27.33 -9.40 4.86
CA THR A 694 26.06 -8.67 4.97
C THR A 694 26.25 -7.29 5.60
N ARG A 695 27.07 -7.17 6.66
CA ARG A 695 27.37 -5.90 7.33
C ARG A 695 27.94 -4.86 6.37
N THR A 696 28.71 -5.28 5.36
CA THR A 696 29.26 -4.34 4.35
C THR A 696 28.19 -3.67 3.49
N LEU A 697 26.99 -4.25 3.36
CA LEU A 697 25.83 -3.60 2.72
C LEU A 697 25.32 -2.40 3.55
N TYR A 698 25.57 -2.42 4.86
CA TYR A 698 25.14 -1.40 5.82
C TYR A 698 26.24 -0.41 6.18
N ALA A 699 27.34 -0.37 5.42
CA ALA A 699 28.43 0.58 5.62
C ALA A 699 27.99 2.04 5.84
N PRO A 700 26.93 2.58 5.19
CA PRO A 700 26.46 3.93 5.47
C PRO A 700 26.01 4.19 6.92
N PHE A 701 25.73 3.16 7.70
CA PHE A 701 25.23 3.23 9.08
C PHE A 701 26.26 2.78 10.12
N GLU A 702 27.49 2.55 9.69
CA GLU A 702 28.50 1.87 10.47
C GLU A 702 29.09 2.77 11.56
N CYS A 703 28.97 2.35 12.82
CA CYS A 703 29.50 3.08 13.97
C CYS A 703 31.04 3.18 13.97
N THR A 704 31.74 2.28 13.25
CA THR A 704 33.21 2.32 13.18
C THR A 704 33.78 3.48 12.36
N THR A 705 32.94 4.29 11.72
CA THR A 705 33.37 5.57 11.16
C THR A 705 33.97 6.49 12.23
N THR A 706 33.54 6.33 13.48
CA THR A 706 33.92 7.17 14.61
C THR A 706 34.49 6.40 15.80
N MET A 707 34.05 5.15 16.04
CA MET A 707 34.52 4.30 17.14
C MET A 707 35.22 3.05 16.61
N LYS A 708 36.55 3.01 16.66
CA LYS A 708 37.34 1.88 16.09
C LYS A 708 37.43 0.64 16.98
N SER A 709 37.15 0.78 18.27
CA SER A 709 37.25 -0.29 19.27
C SER A 709 36.34 0.01 20.47
N GLY A 710 36.21 -0.93 21.41
CA GLY A 710 35.66 -0.66 22.74
C GLY A 710 36.37 0.51 23.44
N ASN A 711 35.67 1.16 24.37
CA ASN A 711 36.13 2.30 25.16
C ASN A 711 35.71 2.15 26.64
N ALA A 712 36.70 2.15 27.53
CA ALA A 712 36.51 2.00 28.97
C ALA A 712 35.97 3.28 29.65
N ASP A 713 35.90 4.42 28.95
CA ASP A 713 35.26 5.63 29.47
C ASP A 713 33.76 5.44 29.76
N VAL A 714 33.16 4.35 29.26
CA VAL A 714 31.79 3.95 29.59
C VAL A 714 31.59 3.74 31.09
N TYR A 715 32.62 3.36 31.85
CA TYR A 715 32.55 3.28 33.31
C TYR A 715 32.45 4.66 34.00
N LEU A 716 32.66 5.75 33.26
CA LEU A 716 32.52 7.13 33.73
C LEU A 716 31.23 7.76 33.24
N ASN A 717 30.94 7.64 31.93
CA ASN A 717 29.79 8.28 31.31
C ASN A 717 28.51 7.44 31.35
N GLU A 718 28.65 6.11 31.47
CA GLU A 718 27.55 5.15 31.55
C GLU A 718 26.54 5.27 30.37
N ILE A 719 27.02 5.67 29.18
CA ILE A 719 26.20 5.77 27.98
C ILE A 719 25.93 4.36 27.43
N PRO A 720 24.66 3.95 27.26
CA PRO A 720 24.32 2.65 26.67
C PRO A 720 24.75 2.52 25.22
N GLY A 721 25.01 1.30 24.76
CA GLY A 721 25.55 1.03 23.42
C GLY A 721 24.76 1.73 22.29
N GLY A 722 23.46 1.45 22.17
CA GLY A 722 22.61 2.10 21.16
C GLY A 722 22.47 3.61 21.32
N GLN A 723 22.57 4.15 22.54
CA GLN A 723 22.53 5.60 22.77
C GLN A 723 23.84 6.25 22.32
N TYR A 724 24.98 5.58 22.45
CA TYR A 724 26.28 6.12 22.08
C TYR A 724 26.32 6.49 20.58
N THR A 725 25.98 5.53 19.72
CA THR A 725 25.93 5.73 18.27
C THR A 725 24.91 6.82 17.88
N ASN A 726 23.71 6.81 18.51
CA ASN A 726 22.68 7.80 18.22
C ASN A 726 23.08 9.22 18.66
N LEU A 727 23.62 9.37 19.88
CA LEU A 727 24.05 10.65 20.45
C LEU A 727 25.14 11.29 19.59
N GLN A 728 25.99 10.46 19.01
CA GLN A 728 27.03 10.90 18.11
C GLN A 728 26.48 11.40 16.77
N PHE A 729 25.58 10.65 16.12
CA PHE A 729 24.93 11.11 14.89
C PHE A 729 24.14 12.41 15.11
N GLN A 730 23.47 12.53 16.25
CA GLN A 730 22.82 13.78 16.66
C GLN A 730 23.83 14.93 16.84
N ALA A 731 24.96 14.69 17.51
CA ALA A 731 26.00 15.71 17.68
C ALA A 731 26.52 16.22 16.33
N TYR A 732 26.73 15.35 15.33
CA TYR A 732 27.10 15.79 13.98
C TYR A 732 26.02 16.66 13.33
N SER A 733 24.75 16.26 13.42
CA SER A 733 23.65 17.03 12.84
C SER A 733 23.49 18.43 13.45
N LEU A 734 23.90 18.60 14.71
CA LEU A 734 23.86 19.87 15.44
C LEU A 734 25.15 20.69 15.33
N GLY A 735 26.13 20.23 14.54
CA GLY A 735 27.44 20.90 14.43
C GLY A 735 28.33 20.76 15.68
N LEU A 736 27.99 19.83 16.58
CA LEU A 736 28.74 19.51 17.81
C LEU A 736 29.67 18.30 17.65
N GLY A 737 29.88 17.82 16.42
CA GLY A 737 30.70 16.64 16.13
C GLY A 737 32.11 16.70 16.71
N ASP A 738 32.76 17.86 16.55
CA ASP A 738 34.11 18.10 17.08
C ASP A 738 34.16 18.22 18.61
N PHE A 739 33.00 18.39 19.27
CA PHE A 739 32.84 18.54 20.72
C PHE A 739 32.27 17.29 21.38
N PHE A 740 32.28 16.14 20.71
CA PHE A 740 31.65 14.92 21.23
C PHE A 740 32.26 14.46 22.57
N GLU A 741 33.56 14.69 22.80
CA GLU A 741 34.20 14.42 24.10
C GLU A 741 33.60 15.27 25.23
N ASP A 742 33.24 16.52 24.95
CA ASP A 742 32.60 17.39 25.94
C ASP A 742 31.14 16.98 26.15
N VAL A 743 30.46 16.49 25.11
CA VAL A 743 29.13 15.87 25.25
C VAL A 743 29.17 14.65 26.18
N LYS A 744 30.19 13.78 26.09
CA LYS A 744 30.34 12.64 27.00
C LYS A 744 30.56 13.07 28.46
N LYS A 745 31.35 14.12 28.70
CA LYS A 745 31.53 14.68 30.05
C LYS A 745 30.23 15.27 30.58
N ALA A 746 29.56 16.08 29.77
CA ALA A 746 28.26 16.68 30.12
C ALA A 746 27.19 15.62 30.35
N TYR A 747 27.26 14.46 29.68
CA TYR A 747 26.35 13.33 29.92
C TYR A 747 26.44 12.80 31.35
N ARG A 748 27.67 12.69 31.87
CA ARG A 748 27.88 12.32 33.28
C ARG A 748 27.34 13.37 34.23
N GLU A 749 27.60 14.66 33.96
CA GLU A 749 27.10 15.77 34.79
C GLU A 749 25.57 15.84 34.78
N ALA A 750 24.95 15.71 33.60
CA ALA A 750 23.52 15.64 33.42
C ALA A 750 22.91 14.47 34.20
N ASN A 751 23.54 13.28 34.21
CA ASN A 751 23.09 12.16 35.03
C ASN A 751 23.06 12.52 36.52
N LEU A 752 24.12 13.16 37.03
CA LEU A 752 24.20 13.56 38.44
C LEU A 752 23.17 14.64 38.78
N LEU A 753 22.98 15.63 37.90
CA LEU A 753 21.93 16.66 38.06
C LEU A 753 20.53 16.04 38.12
N LEU A 754 20.28 15.00 37.33
CA LEU A 754 19.02 14.25 37.32
C LEU A 754 18.89 13.26 38.48
N GLY A 755 19.87 13.21 39.39
CA GLY A 755 19.83 12.43 40.62
C GLY A 755 20.50 11.05 40.53
N ASP A 756 21.43 10.84 39.60
CA ASP A 756 22.09 9.55 39.33
C ASP A 756 21.08 8.44 38.99
N ILE A 757 20.59 8.46 37.75
CA ILE A 757 19.49 7.60 37.28
C ILE A 757 20.01 6.40 36.49
N ILE A 758 19.16 5.39 36.38
CA ILE A 758 19.33 4.32 35.39
C ILE A 758 19.10 4.91 34.00
N LYS A 759 20.01 4.59 33.07
CA LYS A 759 20.05 5.18 31.73
C LYS A 759 19.85 4.11 30.69
N VAL A 760 18.62 3.95 30.22
CA VAL A 760 18.25 3.08 29.10
C VAL A 760 17.03 3.70 28.42
N THR A 761 16.77 3.43 27.14
CA THR A 761 15.70 4.12 26.42
C THR A 761 14.34 4.05 27.16
N PRO A 762 13.66 5.18 27.44
CA PRO A 762 13.98 6.55 27.01
C PRO A 762 14.85 7.40 27.98
N SER A 763 15.12 6.98 29.22
CA SER A 763 15.89 7.79 30.19
C SER A 763 17.31 8.13 29.70
N SER A 764 17.96 7.23 28.95
CA SER A 764 19.27 7.52 28.33
C SER A 764 19.23 8.68 27.32
N LYS A 765 18.09 8.86 26.64
CA LYS A 765 17.86 10.00 25.74
C LYS A 765 17.65 11.29 26.53
N VAL A 766 16.92 11.24 27.64
CA VAL A 766 16.73 12.40 28.53
C VAL A 766 18.09 12.97 28.96
N VAL A 767 19.00 12.12 29.40
CA VAL A 767 20.36 12.53 29.78
C VAL A 767 21.14 13.04 28.56
N GLY A 768 20.96 12.43 27.39
CA GLY A 768 21.62 12.82 26.14
C GLY A 768 21.22 14.21 25.64
N ASP A 769 19.91 14.48 25.58
CA ASP A 769 19.36 15.76 25.20
C ASP A 769 19.82 16.85 26.19
N PHE A 770 19.86 16.53 27.49
CA PHE A 770 20.34 17.46 28.51
C PHE A 770 21.84 17.77 28.36
N ALA A 771 22.66 16.76 28.09
CA ALA A 771 24.10 16.91 27.87
C ALA A 771 24.40 17.80 26.65
N GLN A 772 23.72 17.56 25.52
CA GLN A 772 23.86 18.39 24.33
C GLN A 772 23.42 19.82 24.59
N PHE A 773 22.31 20.01 25.31
CA PHE A 773 21.85 21.34 25.73
C PHE A 773 22.90 22.07 26.59
N MET A 774 23.50 21.39 27.56
CA MET A 774 24.56 21.96 28.39
C MET A 774 25.77 22.39 27.54
N VAL A 775 26.24 21.53 26.63
CA VAL A 775 27.38 21.85 25.75
C VAL A 775 27.06 22.98 24.78
N GLN A 776 25.91 22.94 24.13
CA GLN A 776 25.49 23.96 23.16
C GLN A 776 25.39 25.35 23.79
N ASN A 777 24.93 25.42 25.04
CA ASN A 777 24.77 26.68 25.78
C ASN A 777 25.95 27.01 26.69
N LYS A 778 27.03 26.20 26.66
CA LYS A 778 28.24 26.37 27.48
C LYS A 778 27.94 26.46 28.98
N LEU A 779 27.03 25.62 29.47
CA LEU A 779 26.57 25.59 30.85
C LEU A 779 27.36 24.53 31.65
N THR A 780 27.82 24.92 32.83
CA THR A 780 28.31 23.98 33.86
C THR A 780 27.15 23.42 34.69
N ALA A 781 27.39 22.37 35.49
CA ALA A 781 26.38 21.84 36.40
C ALA A 781 25.92 22.89 37.43
N GLU A 782 26.84 23.71 37.94
CA GLU A 782 26.52 24.83 38.84
C GLU A 782 25.64 25.88 38.15
N ASP A 783 25.98 26.28 36.91
CA ASP A 783 25.17 27.22 36.13
C ASP A 783 23.73 26.75 35.96
N VAL A 784 23.54 25.45 35.71
CA VAL A 784 22.21 24.86 35.55
C VAL A 784 21.41 24.96 36.85
N LEU A 785 22.00 24.70 38.00
CA LEU A 785 21.30 24.76 39.30
C LEU A 785 20.97 26.20 39.73
N GLU A 786 21.87 27.14 39.44
CA GLU A 786 21.67 28.57 39.73
C GLU A 786 20.59 29.17 38.83
N LYS A 787 20.64 28.88 37.52
CA LYS A 787 19.75 29.47 36.49
C LYS A 787 18.56 28.58 36.12
N ALA A 788 18.27 27.53 36.89
CA ALA A 788 17.22 26.55 36.56
C ALA A 788 15.84 27.17 36.31
N GLU A 789 15.52 28.31 36.94
CA GLU A 789 14.23 29.00 36.74
C GLU A 789 14.18 29.80 35.42
N GLU A 790 15.33 30.14 34.84
CA GLU A 790 15.45 30.99 33.65
C GLU A 790 15.69 30.19 32.36
N LEU A 791 16.25 28.99 32.49
CA LEU A 791 16.63 28.14 31.36
C LEU A 791 15.43 27.40 30.73
N SER A 792 15.43 27.32 29.41
CA SER A 792 14.46 26.52 28.63
C SER A 792 15.01 25.12 28.39
N PHE A 793 14.64 24.17 29.25
CA PHE A 793 15.12 22.79 29.17
C PHE A 793 14.54 22.02 27.98
N PRO A 794 15.26 20.99 27.47
CA PRO A 794 14.71 20.07 26.48
C PRO A 794 13.41 19.42 26.96
N LYS A 795 12.47 19.21 26.03
CA LYS A 795 11.16 18.61 26.33
C LYS A 795 11.25 17.27 27.06
N SER A 796 12.21 16.42 26.69
CA SER A 796 12.43 15.11 27.32
C SER A 796 12.83 15.23 28.80
N VAL A 797 13.62 16.26 29.16
CA VAL A 797 14.00 16.57 30.54
C VAL A 797 12.79 17.04 31.33
N ILE A 798 11.98 17.92 30.75
CA ILE A 798 10.73 18.39 31.37
C ILE A 798 9.79 17.20 31.62
N GLU A 799 9.53 16.38 30.60
CA GLU A 799 8.65 15.20 30.71
C GLU A 799 9.15 14.20 31.77
N PHE A 800 10.46 13.97 31.86
CA PHE A 800 11.04 13.17 32.95
C PHE A 800 10.73 13.78 34.32
N LEU A 801 11.06 15.06 34.52
CA LEU A 801 10.82 15.74 35.80
C LEU A 801 9.33 15.80 36.17
N GLN A 802 8.44 15.85 35.18
CA GLN A 802 6.98 15.79 35.40
C GLN A 802 6.52 14.41 35.90
N GLY A 803 7.30 13.35 35.67
CA GLY A 803 6.90 11.97 35.96
C GLY A 803 6.39 11.18 34.77
N GLY A 804 6.61 11.69 33.55
CA GLY A 804 6.13 11.09 32.32
C GLY A 804 6.73 9.72 31.97
N ILE A 805 7.81 9.27 32.61
CA ILE A 805 8.41 7.95 32.34
C ILE A 805 8.48 7.03 33.58
N GLY A 806 7.71 7.36 34.63
CA GLY A 806 7.75 6.67 35.93
C GLY A 806 8.66 7.37 36.93
N GLU A 807 8.78 6.82 38.14
CA GLU A 807 9.51 7.45 39.24
C GLU A 807 10.93 6.87 39.41
N PRO A 808 11.97 7.70 39.49
CA PRO A 808 13.34 7.23 39.73
C PRO A 808 13.52 6.75 41.17
N TYR A 809 14.42 5.79 41.37
CA TYR A 809 14.78 5.30 42.71
C TYR A 809 15.29 6.45 43.59
N GLN A 810 14.73 6.56 44.80
CA GLN A 810 14.91 7.66 45.77
C GLN A 810 14.30 9.01 45.37
N GLY A 811 13.47 9.06 44.33
CA GLY A 811 12.73 10.25 43.92
C GLY A 811 13.53 11.22 43.05
N TYR A 812 12.89 12.33 42.70
CA TYR A 812 13.45 13.35 41.82
C TYR A 812 14.41 14.30 42.54
N PRO A 813 15.38 14.89 41.83
CA PRO A 813 16.31 15.84 42.42
C PRO A 813 15.61 17.17 42.77
N GLU A 814 15.55 17.51 44.05
CA GLU A 814 15.11 18.83 44.54
C GLU A 814 16.34 19.66 44.99
N PRO A 815 16.37 20.99 44.77
CA PRO A 815 15.28 21.83 44.26
C PRO A 815 15.19 21.91 42.72
N LEU A 816 16.01 21.16 41.96
CA LEU A 816 16.04 21.25 40.49
C LEU A 816 14.66 21.02 39.86
N ARG A 817 13.97 19.94 40.25
CA ARG A 817 12.61 19.64 39.74
C ARG A 817 11.65 20.80 39.99
N SER A 818 11.59 21.30 41.21
CA SER A 818 10.68 22.40 41.55
C SER A 818 11.00 23.69 40.80
N LYS A 819 12.29 24.02 40.60
CA LYS A 819 12.71 25.20 39.83
C LYS A 819 12.39 25.10 38.33
N VAL A 820 12.60 23.92 37.74
CA VAL A 820 12.35 23.70 36.30
C VAL A 820 10.86 23.66 35.99
N LEU A 821 10.07 22.93 36.80
CA LEU A 821 8.65 22.75 36.54
C LEU A 821 7.81 23.94 36.98
N LYS A 822 8.16 24.63 38.07
CA LYS A 822 7.33 25.70 38.64
C LYS A 822 5.90 25.17 38.87
N ASP A 823 4.92 25.74 38.17
CA ASP A 823 3.50 25.39 38.20
C ASP A 823 3.09 24.35 37.13
N MET A 824 4.04 23.79 36.36
CA MET A 824 3.75 22.74 35.38
C MET A 824 3.15 21.50 36.07
N PRO A 825 2.22 20.80 35.39
CA PRO A 825 1.56 19.62 35.95
C PRO A 825 2.57 18.52 36.26
N ARG A 826 2.35 17.84 37.38
CA ARG A 826 3.14 16.70 37.85
C ARG A 826 2.27 15.45 37.83
N ILE A 827 2.88 14.33 37.49
CA ILE A 827 2.28 13.00 37.47
C ILE A 827 2.83 12.24 38.67
N GLU A 828 1.93 11.73 39.51
CA GLU A 828 2.26 10.85 40.63
C GLU A 828 1.84 9.41 40.28
N GLY A 829 2.70 8.44 40.62
CA GLY A 829 2.45 7.05 40.29
C GLY A 829 2.63 6.71 38.80
N ARG A 830 1.98 5.64 38.34
CA ARG A 830 2.13 5.14 36.97
C ARG A 830 1.36 6.01 35.96
N PRO A 831 2.02 6.60 34.94
CA PRO A 831 1.37 7.52 34.00
C PRO A 831 0.19 6.93 33.20
N GLY A 832 0.24 5.64 32.86
CA GLY A 832 -0.81 4.98 32.09
C GLY A 832 -2.11 4.72 32.88
N CYS A 833 -2.08 4.71 34.21
CA CYS A 833 -3.25 4.39 35.06
C CYS A 833 -4.43 5.34 34.87
N THR A 834 -4.15 6.61 34.52
CA THR A 834 -5.15 7.67 34.42
C THR A 834 -5.66 7.87 33.00
N LEU A 835 -5.10 7.16 32.02
CA LEU A 835 -5.51 7.26 30.62
C LEU A 835 -6.74 6.38 30.36
N SER A 836 -7.74 6.94 29.67
CA SER A 836 -8.90 6.17 29.23
C SER A 836 -8.51 5.07 28.25
N PRO A 837 -9.15 3.88 28.27
CA PRO A 837 -8.89 2.82 27.31
C PRO A 837 -9.00 3.29 25.86
N LEU A 838 -8.06 2.85 25.02
CA LEU A 838 -8.05 3.19 23.60
C LEU A 838 -9.10 2.36 22.82
N ASP A 839 -9.86 3.00 21.94
CA ASP A 839 -10.83 2.32 21.06
C ASP A 839 -10.19 1.87 19.75
N PHE A 840 -9.86 0.58 19.66
CA PHE A 840 -9.28 -0.02 18.46
C PHE A 840 -10.24 -0.07 17.26
N ASN A 841 -11.56 -0.14 17.49
CA ASN A 841 -12.55 -0.15 16.40
C ASN A 841 -12.65 1.21 15.73
N GLN A 842 -12.52 2.28 16.52
CA GLN A 842 -12.45 3.64 16.00
C GLN A 842 -11.21 3.82 15.12
N ILE A 843 -10.03 3.39 15.59
CA ILE A 843 -8.79 3.44 14.81
C ILE A 843 -8.94 2.63 13.51
N LYS A 844 -9.50 1.43 13.59
CA LYS A 844 -9.73 0.57 12.43
C LYS A 844 -10.63 1.24 11.40
N THR A 845 -11.74 1.83 11.84
CA THR A 845 -12.66 2.57 10.96
C THR A 845 -11.94 3.72 10.25
N HIS A 846 -11.17 4.53 10.99
CA HIS A 846 -10.42 5.65 10.43
C HIS A 846 -9.37 5.21 9.40
N LEU A 847 -8.63 4.14 9.68
CA LEU A 847 -7.67 3.59 8.71
C LEU A 847 -8.38 3.03 7.46
N GLN A 848 -9.55 2.40 7.62
CA GLN A 848 -10.35 1.86 6.51
C GLN A 848 -10.98 2.94 5.62
N GLU A 849 -11.18 4.16 6.14
CA GLU A 849 -11.62 5.31 5.34
C GLU A 849 -10.53 5.76 4.34
N LYS A 850 -9.25 5.59 4.70
CA LYS A 850 -8.12 6.06 3.90
C LYS A 850 -7.45 4.96 3.08
N TYR A 851 -7.33 3.75 3.62
CA TYR A 851 -6.54 2.67 3.06
C TYR A 851 -7.37 1.40 2.88
N GLN A 852 -7.00 0.59 1.89
CA GLN A 852 -7.62 -0.71 1.66
C GLN A 852 -6.90 -1.84 2.41
N ASN A 853 -7.63 -2.87 2.85
CA ASN A 853 -7.11 -4.09 3.47
C ASN A 853 -6.32 -3.88 4.79
N ILE A 854 -6.89 -3.13 5.72
CA ILE A 854 -6.32 -2.91 7.05
C ILE A 854 -6.44 -4.14 7.95
N SER A 855 -5.31 -4.58 8.50
CA SER A 855 -5.22 -5.68 9.47
C SER A 855 -5.23 -5.18 10.92
N ASP A 856 -5.44 -6.08 11.87
CA ASP A 856 -5.34 -5.74 13.30
C ASP A 856 -3.90 -5.38 13.70
N TYR A 857 -2.89 -5.83 12.95
CA TYR A 857 -1.51 -5.40 13.11
C TYR A 857 -1.30 -3.94 12.71
N ASP A 858 -1.96 -3.47 11.65
CA ASP A 858 -1.91 -2.06 11.24
C ASP A 858 -2.60 -1.16 12.28
N VAL A 859 -3.73 -1.64 12.84
CA VAL A 859 -4.42 -0.96 13.94
C VAL A 859 -3.51 -0.85 15.17
N MET A 860 -2.83 -1.94 15.55
CA MET A 860 -1.89 -1.93 16.68
C MET A 860 -0.68 -1.03 16.42
N SER A 861 -0.11 -1.08 15.21
CA SER A 861 0.98 -0.18 14.80
C SER A 861 0.52 1.28 14.86
N SER A 862 -0.68 1.59 14.39
CA SER A 862 -1.25 2.95 14.46
C SER A 862 -1.56 3.39 15.89
N ALA A 863 -1.95 2.48 16.79
CA ALA A 863 -2.16 2.80 18.20
C ALA A 863 -0.83 3.16 18.91
N LEU A 864 0.28 2.54 18.50
CA LEU A 864 1.61 2.83 19.05
C LEU A 864 2.27 4.03 18.37
N TYR A 865 2.12 4.13 17.05
CA TYR A 865 2.79 5.08 16.15
C TYR A 865 1.84 5.57 15.04
N PRO A 866 0.88 6.45 15.33
CA PRO A 866 -0.15 6.87 14.37
C PRO A 866 0.45 7.46 13.09
N THR A 867 1.30 8.49 13.23
CA THR A 867 1.92 9.19 12.10
C THR A 867 2.83 8.29 11.28
N VAL A 868 3.67 7.48 11.94
CA VAL A 868 4.61 6.58 11.24
C VAL A 868 3.87 5.50 10.47
N THR A 869 2.77 4.99 11.05
CA THR A 869 1.94 3.98 10.37
C THR A 869 1.25 4.57 9.16
N ASP A 870 0.72 5.79 9.27
CA ASP A 870 0.12 6.51 8.14
C ASP A 870 1.14 6.78 7.02
N GLU A 871 2.33 7.25 7.37
CA GLU A 871 3.45 7.43 6.43
C GLU A 871 3.85 6.11 5.75
N TYR A 872 3.99 5.03 6.51
CA TYR A 872 4.31 3.70 5.99
C TYR A 872 3.22 3.14 5.07
N LEU A 873 1.94 3.26 5.44
CA LEU A 873 0.82 2.77 4.62
C LEU A 873 0.72 3.57 3.31
N THR A 874 0.90 4.88 3.38
CA THR A 874 0.98 5.76 2.19
C THR A 874 2.14 5.34 1.30
N PHE A 875 3.33 5.16 1.87
CA PHE A 875 4.52 4.70 1.15
C PHE A 875 4.27 3.34 0.47
N LYS A 876 3.62 2.40 1.16
CA LYS A 876 3.28 1.07 0.61
C LYS A 876 2.27 1.16 -0.53
N GLU A 877 1.32 2.10 -0.49
CA GLU A 877 0.41 2.36 -1.60
C GLU A 877 1.13 2.93 -2.83
N GLU A 878 2.16 3.74 -2.63
CA GLU A 878 2.93 4.36 -3.71
C GLU A 878 3.97 3.39 -4.32
N TYR A 879 4.78 2.76 -3.47
CA TYR A 879 6.00 2.03 -3.86
C TYR A 879 5.90 0.50 -3.73
N GLY A 880 4.89 0.00 -3.03
CA GLY A 880 4.64 -1.44 -2.94
C GLY A 880 5.70 -2.18 -2.10
N PRO A 881 6.05 -3.43 -2.44
CA PRO A 881 6.82 -4.32 -1.57
C PRO A 881 8.34 -4.11 -1.68
N VAL A 882 8.83 -2.96 -1.22
CA VAL A 882 10.27 -2.61 -1.24
C VAL A 882 11.13 -3.51 -0.34
N ASP A 883 10.50 -4.21 0.60
CA ASP A 883 11.12 -5.25 1.46
C ASP A 883 11.71 -6.41 0.64
N LYS A 884 11.22 -6.63 -0.59
CA LYS A 884 11.71 -7.68 -1.50
C LYS A 884 12.96 -7.31 -2.27
N LEU A 885 13.34 -6.04 -2.30
CA LEU A 885 14.57 -5.59 -2.96
C LEU A 885 15.81 -6.03 -2.16
N ASP A 886 16.90 -6.32 -2.86
CA ASP A 886 18.22 -6.47 -2.25
C ASP A 886 18.62 -5.17 -1.54
N THR A 887 19.33 -5.28 -0.41
CA THR A 887 19.65 -4.13 0.46
C THR A 887 20.42 -3.02 -0.25
N ARG A 888 21.36 -3.34 -1.15
CA ARG A 888 22.10 -2.35 -1.93
C ARG A 888 21.18 -1.55 -2.87
N ILE A 889 20.29 -2.26 -3.56
CA ILE A 889 19.30 -1.69 -4.49
C ILE A 889 18.30 -0.81 -3.72
N PHE A 890 17.83 -1.29 -2.57
CA PHE A 890 16.95 -0.52 -1.70
C PHE A 890 17.61 0.80 -1.25
N LEU A 891 18.83 0.75 -0.72
CA LEU A 891 19.47 1.94 -0.16
C LEU A 891 19.93 2.96 -1.21
N THR A 892 20.43 2.50 -2.35
CA THR A 892 21.16 3.38 -3.29
C THR A 892 20.72 3.24 -4.75
N GLY A 893 19.71 2.42 -5.02
CA GLY A 893 19.23 2.18 -6.37
C GLY A 893 20.18 1.32 -7.20
N PRO A 894 19.74 0.89 -8.39
CA PRO A 894 20.59 0.23 -9.39
C PRO A 894 21.52 1.24 -10.09
N LYS A 895 22.57 0.76 -10.73
CA LYS A 895 23.35 1.55 -11.67
C LYS A 895 22.74 1.45 -13.07
N VAL A 896 22.97 2.46 -13.91
CA VAL A 896 22.62 2.36 -15.33
C VAL A 896 23.35 1.17 -15.95
N GLY A 897 22.60 0.31 -16.64
CA GLY A 897 23.05 -0.95 -17.22
C GLY A 897 23.04 -2.16 -16.28
N GLU A 898 22.76 -1.98 -14.99
CA GLU A 898 22.73 -3.07 -14.02
C GLU A 898 21.46 -3.91 -14.14
N ASN A 899 21.63 -5.24 -14.15
CA ASN A 899 20.54 -6.22 -14.16
C ASN A 899 20.39 -6.84 -12.77
N PHE A 900 19.16 -7.02 -12.30
CA PHE A 900 18.88 -7.70 -11.06
C PHE A 900 17.49 -8.33 -11.07
N GLU A 901 17.26 -9.26 -10.15
CA GLU A 901 15.99 -9.99 -10.03
C GLU A 901 15.33 -9.73 -8.67
N VAL A 902 14.00 -9.64 -8.67
CA VAL A 902 13.20 -9.43 -7.46
C VAL A 902 12.12 -10.48 -7.39
N THR A 903 12.19 -11.36 -6.39
CA THR A 903 11.14 -12.36 -6.15
C THR A 903 10.06 -11.75 -5.27
N ILE A 904 8.93 -11.40 -5.87
CA ILE A 904 7.80 -10.76 -5.16
C ILE A 904 6.89 -11.76 -4.46
N GLU A 905 6.80 -12.98 -5.00
CA GLU A 905 6.08 -14.13 -4.43
C GLU A 905 6.76 -15.41 -4.93
N LYS A 906 6.52 -16.54 -4.26
CA LYS A 906 7.00 -17.85 -4.72
C LYS A 906 6.53 -18.11 -6.16
N GLY A 907 7.48 -18.33 -7.07
CA GLY A 907 7.21 -18.55 -8.49
C GLY A 907 6.95 -17.27 -9.31
N LYS A 908 7.09 -16.07 -8.72
CA LYS A 908 6.97 -14.79 -9.41
C LYS A 908 8.23 -13.94 -9.20
N THR A 909 9.10 -13.96 -10.20
CA THR A 909 10.33 -13.18 -10.22
C THR A 909 10.24 -12.13 -11.32
N LEU A 910 10.67 -10.91 -10.99
CA LEU A 910 10.76 -9.77 -11.90
C LEU A 910 12.24 -9.53 -12.21
N ALA A 911 12.63 -9.64 -13.46
CA ALA A 911 13.93 -9.21 -13.94
C ALA A 911 13.87 -7.73 -14.31
N PHE A 912 14.75 -6.93 -13.73
CA PHE A 912 14.87 -5.50 -13.98
C PHE A 912 16.23 -5.15 -14.56
N LYS A 913 16.25 -4.13 -15.41
CA LYS A 913 17.46 -3.47 -15.88
C LYS A 913 17.20 -1.98 -16.00
N THR A 914 18.08 -1.16 -15.41
CA THR A 914 18.02 0.29 -15.62
C THR A 914 18.71 0.63 -16.94
N LEU A 915 18.02 1.33 -17.83
CA LEU A 915 18.52 1.64 -19.17
C LEU A 915 19.12 3.04 -19.26
N ALA A 916 18.40 4.04 -18.75
CA ALA A 916 18.80 5.44 -18.82
C ALA A 916 17.98 6.30 -17.85
N ILE A 917 18.49 7.48 -17.55
CA ILE A 917 17.79 8.58 -16.84
C ILE A 917 17.85 9.77 -17.79
N SER A 918 16.71 10.43 -18.05
CA SER A 918 16.68 11.64 -18.86
C SER A 918 17.47 12.78 -18.20
N GLU A 919 18.19 13.57 -18.99
CA GLU A 919 18.81 14.84 -18.53
C GLU A 919 17.81 16.01 -18.62
N GLU A 920 16.75 15.86 -19.40
CA GLU A 920 15.72 16.88 -19.59
C GLU A 920 14.59 16.73 -18.57
N LEU A 921 14.26 17.86 -17.92
CA LEU A 921 13.05 18.03 -17.12
C LEU A 921 11.85 18.23 -18.04
N THR A 922 10.74 17.56 -17.74
CA THR A 922 9.45 17.88 -18.34
C THR A 922 8.99 19.27 -17.89
N ALA A 923 7.99 19.82 -18.57
CA ALA A 923 7.37 21.09 -18.18
C ALA A 923 6.80 21.08 -16.74
N ASN A 924 6.59 19.89 -16.16
CA ASN A 924 6.04 19.68 -14.82
C ASN A 924 7.14 19.45 -13.75
N GLY A 925 8.42 19.54 -14.13
CA GLY A 925 9.55 19.31 -13.22
C GLY A 925 9.83 17.84 -12.93
N GLU A 926 9.50 16.95 -13.87
CA GLU A 926 9.71 15.50 -13.75
C GLU A 926 10.83 15.03 -14.67
N ILE A 927 11.51 13.96 -14.28
CA ILE A 927 12.55 13.27 -15.04
C ILE A 927 12.00 11.89 -15.44
N GLU A 928 12.12 11.55 -16.73
CA GLU A 928 11.78 10.22 -17.22
C GLU A 928 12.94 9.24 -16.97
N VAL A 929 12.65 8.14 -16.29
CA VAL A 929 13.62 7.06 -16.02
C VAL A 929 13.19 5.82 -16.80
N PHE A 930 14.12 5.26 -17.57
CA PHE A 930 13.89 4.11 -18.45
C PHE A 930 14.40 2.82 -17.84
N PHE A 931 13.56 1.79 -17.86
CA PHE A 931 13.85 0.45 -17.40
C PHE A 931 13.49 -0.58 -18.47
N GLU A 932 14.12 -1.74 -18.40
CA GLU A 932 13.60 -2.97 -18.99
C GLU A 932 13.11 -3.86 -17.84
N MET A 933 11.90 -4.39 -17.97
CA MET A 933 11.30 -5.29 -17.00
C MET A 933 10.77 -6.53 -17.72
N ASN A 934 11.28 -7.71 -17.37
CA ASN A 934 10.97 -8.99 -18.03
C ASN A 934 11.07 -8.90 -19.57
N GLY A 935 12.13 -8.26 -20.08
CA GLY A 935 12.38 -8.07 -21.52
C GLY A 935 11.53 -6.99 -22.17
N GLN A 936 10.78 -6.17 -21.41
CA GLN A 936 9.95 -5.11 -21.95
C GLN A 936 10.38 -3.73 -21.46
N LEU A 937 10.48 -2.77 -22.37
CA LEU A 937 10.75 -1.37 -22.03
C LEU A 937 9.61 -0.79 -21.18
N ARG A 938 9.99 -0.04 -20.16
CA ARG A 938 9.13 0.71 -19.25
C ARG A 938 9.77 2.06 -18.98
N SER A 939 8.96 3.07 -18.72
CA SER A 939 9.44 4.31 -18.13
C SER A 939 8.54 4.74 -16.99
N VAL A 940 9.11 5.55 -16.10
CA VAL A 940 8.43 6.21 -14.99
C VAL A 940 8.85 7.66 -14.96
N PHE A 941 7.93 8.55 -14.60
CA PHE A 941 8.20 9.97 -14.40
C PHE A 941 8.33 10.23 -12.92
N ILE A 942 9.45 10.83 -12.55
CA ILE A 942 9.81 11.09 -11.16
C ILE A 942 10.02 12.57 -11.01
N ARG A 943 9.32 13.19 -10.07
CA ARG A 943 9.49 14.61 -9.79
C ARG A 943 10.87 14.86 -9.19
N ASP A 944 11.65 15.74 -9.80
CA ASP A 944 12.93 16.17 -9.25
C ASP A 944 12.67 17.18 -8.11
N LYS A 945 12.97 16.78 -6.88
CA LYS A 945 12.71 17.58 -5.69
C LYS A 945 13.61 18.82 -5.58
N GLU A 946 14.81 18.80 -6.14
CA GLU A 946 15.71 19.96 -6.12
C GLU A 946 15.34 20.97 -7.21
N ALA A 947 15.17 20.51 -8.45
CA ALA A 947 14.77 21.38 -9.55
C ALA A 947 13.37 21.99 -9.34
N SER A 948 12.45 21.25 -8.70
CA SER A 948 11.11 21.73 -8.37
C SER A 948 11.09 22.87 -7.34
N LYS A 949 12.15 23.10 -6.54
CA LYS A 949 12.19 24.21 -5.57
C LYS A 949 12.27 25.58 -6.27
N GLU A 950 12.84 25.62 -7.48
CA GLU A 950 12.97 26.84 -8.29
C GLU A 950 11.79 27.04 -9.26
N MET A 951 10.94 26.02 -9.45
CA MET A 951 9.76 26.09 -10.30
C MET A 951 8.53 26.57 -9.51
N HIS A 952 7.90 27.66 -9.97
CA HIS A 952 6.58 28.07 -9.50
C HIS A 952 5.51 27.10 -10.03
N ILE A 953 5.26 26.03 -9.27
CA ILE A 953 4.15 25.10 -9.54
C ILE A 953 2.90 25.63 -8.85
N HIS A 954 1.80 25.66 -9.58
CA HIS A 954 0.51 26.05 -9.03
C HIS A 954 0.06 25.02 -7.97
N PRO A 955 -0.23 25.42 -6.73
CA PRO A 955 -0.64 24.49 -5.67
C PRO A 955 -1.89 23.72 -6.08
N LYS A 956 -2.05 22.47 -5.64
CA LYS A 956 -3.27 21.66 -5.85
C LYS A 956 -4.18 21.77 -4.62
N ALA A 957 -5.50 21.69 -4.81
CA ALA A 957 -6.46 21.72 -3.72
C ALA A 957 -6.35 20.47 -2.82
N SER A 958 -6.28 20.65 -1.51
CA SER A 958 -6.17 19.54 -0.56
C SER A 958 -7.50 18.84 -0.36
N LYS A 959 -7.52 17.50 -0.50
CA LYS A 959 -8.73 16.70 -0.21
C LYS A 959 -9.09 16.64 1.28
N SER A 960 -8.13 16.91 2.17
CA SER A 960 -8.39 16.94 3.61
C SER A 960 -9.01 18.25 4.08
N ASN A 961 -8.96 19.31 3.25
CA ASN A 961 -9.55 20.61 3.57
C ASN A 961 -10.76 20.88 2.67
N ALA A 962 -11.96 20.81 3.25
CA ALA A 962 -13.20 21.07 2.52
C ALA A 962 -13.34 22.52 1.98
N GLY A 963 -12.53 23.45 2.50
CA GLY A 963 -12.47 24.83 2.04
C GLY A 963 -11.59 25.07 0.82
N ASP A 964 -10.75 24.11 0.40
CA ASP A 964 -9.90 24.27 -0.78
C ASP A 964 -10.70 23.96 -2.06
N VAL A 965 -10.82 24.96 -2.94
CA VAL A 965 -11.56 24.82 -4.20
C VAL A 965 -10.57 24.59 -5.33
N GLY A 966 -10.54 23.37 -5.88
CA GLY A 966 -9.69 23.00 -7.01
C GLY A 966 -10.37 23.16 -8.37
N ALA A 967 -9.57 23.29 -9.42
CA ALA A 967 -10.03 23.24 -10.81
C ALA A 967 -10.64 21.85 -11.11
N PRO A 968 -11.92 21.77 -11.53
CA PRO A 968 -12.56 20.48 -11.80
C PRO A 968 -11.98 19.76 -13.02
N MET A 969 -11.35 20.51 -13.94
CA MET A 969 -10.71 20.00 -15.14
C MET A 969 -9.68 21.03 -15.66
N PRO A 970 -8.73 20.61 -16.52
CA PRO A 970 -7.82 21.55 -17.17
C PRO A 970 -8.58 22.59 -18.02
N GLY A 971 -8.17 23.85 -17.94
CA GLY A 971 -8.82 24.96 -18.63
C GLY A 971 -8.12 26.30 -18.39
N SER A 972 -8.69 27.39 -18.91
CA SER A 972 -8.20 28.75 -18.67
C SER A 972 -9.19 29.56 -17.84
N VAL A 973 -8.71 30.38 -16.91
CA VAL A 973 -9.56 31.29 -16.12
C VAL A 973 -10.10 32.41 -17.01
N MET A 974 -11.42 32.50 -17.12
CA MET A 974 -12.11 33.56 -17.88
C MET A 974 -12.48 34.74 -16.99
N ASP A 975 -12.95 34.44 -15.78
CA ASP A 975 -13.50 35.45 -14.86
C ASP A 975 -13.38 34.96 -13.41
N ILE A 976 -13.16 35.89 -12.48
CA ILE A 976 -13.09 35.64 -11.04
C ILE A 976 -14.16 36.53 -10.39
N ARG A 977 -15.18 35.90 -9.79
CA ARG A 977 -16.40 36.59 -9.33
C ARG A 977 -16.38 37.00 -7.86
N VAL A 978 -15.31 36.64 -7.15
CA VAL A 978 -15.14 36.88 -5.71
C VAL A 978 -13.79 37.51 -5.42
N LYS A 979 -13.66 38.11 -4.24
CA LYS A 979 -12.44 38.71 -3.73
C LYS A 979 -12.09 38.12 -2.38
N VAL A 980 -10.81 38.18 -2.00
CA VAL A 980 -10.36 37.83 -0.65
C VAL A 980 -11.10 38.69 0.37
N GLY A 981 -11.69 38.05 1.38
CA GLY A 981 -12.54 38.66 2.39
C GLY A 981 -14.04 38.61 2.12
N ASP A 982 -14.48 38.18 0.93
CA ASP A 982 -15.91 38.06 0.61
C ASP A 982 -16.55 36.88 1.36
N LYS A 983 -17.77 37.08 1.86
CA LYS A 983 -18.59 35.99 2.41
C LYS A 983 -19.39 35.32 1.30
N VAL A 984 -19.32 34.00 1.22
CA VAL A 984 -20.00 33.19 0.21
C VAL A 984 -20.86 32.12 0.87
N GLU A 985 -22.02 31.84 0.29
CA GLU A 985 -22.86 30.71 0.65
C GLU A 985 -22.46 29.47 -0.17
N LYS A 986 -22.82 28.28 0.32
CA LYS A 986 -22.65 27.04 -0.43
C LYS A 986 -23.41 27.12 -1.76
N GLY A 987 -22.73 26.84 -2.87
CA GLY A 987 -23.26 26.94 -4.23
C GLY A 987 -23.05 28.30 -4.91
N ALA A 988 -22.51 29.30 -4.20
CA ALA A 988 -22.22 30.61 -4.79
C ALA A 988 -21.17 30.49 -5.91
N PRO A 989 -21.32 31.21 -7.04
CA PRO A 989 -20.38 31.16 -8.16
C PRO A 989 -19.08 31.89 -7.81
N LEU A 990 -17.94 31.20 -8.00
CA LEU A 990 -16.62 31.69 -7.59
C LEU A 990 -15.77 32.12 -8.79
N VAL A 991 -15.59 31.21 -9.75
CA VAL A 991 -14.66 31.36 -10.88
C VAL A 991 -15.32 30.81 -12.15
N VAL A 992 -15.08 31.43 -13.30
CA VAL A 992 -15.47 30.89 -14.61
C VAL A 992 -14.24 30.38 -15.33
N LEU A 993 -14.26 29.12 -15.73
CA LEU A 993 -13.22 28.47 -16.51
C LEU A 993 -13.69 28.24 -17.94
N SER A 994 -12.80 28.41 -18.91
CA SER A 994 -12.99 27.97 -20.29
C SER A 994 -12.24 26.66 -20.50
N ALA A 995 -13.00 25.60 -20.79
CA ALA A 995 -12.46 24.30 -21.15
C ALA A 995 -13.24 23.76 -22.33
N MET A 996 -12.55 23.24 -23.36
CA MET A 996 -13.19 22.67 -24.55
C MET A 996 -14.16 23.61 -25.29
N LYS A 997 -13.88 24.93 -25.31
CA LYS A 997 -14.76 25.98 -25.87
C LYS A 997 -16.11 26.11 -25.16
N MET A 998 -16.25 25.54 -23.97
CA MET A 998 -17.39 25.71 -23.08
C MET A 998 -16.97 26.51 -21.83
N GLU A 999 -17.86 27.37 -21.37
CA GLU A 999 -17.69 28.10 -20.11
C GLU A 999 -18.29 27.29 -18.96
N MET A 1000 -17.53 27.11 -17.89
CA MET A 1000 -17.95 26.39 -16.69
C MET A 1000 -17.80 27.28 -15.47
N VAL A 1001 -18.84 27.36 -14.65
CA VAL A 1001 -18.83 28.12 -13.40
C VAL A 1001 -18.49 27.18 -12.25
N VAL A 1002 -17.37 27.43 -11.57
CA VAL A 1002 -16.96 26.73 -10.35
C VAL A 1002 -17.68 27.37 -9.17
N GLN A 1003 -18.32 26.54 -8.34
CA GLN A 1003 -19.18 26.97 -7.22
C GLN A 1003 -18.56 26.63 -5.87
N SER A 1004 -18.95 27.37 -4.83
CA SER A 1004 -18.49 27.17 -3.46
C SER A 1004 -18.99 25.84 -2.85
N PRO A 1005 -18.12 24.97 -2.33
CA PRO A 1005 -18.54 23.71 -1.70
C PRO A 1005 -19.09 23.90 -0.27
N ILE A 1006 -18.69 25.00 0.40
CA ILE A 1006 -19.07 25.34 1.77
C ILE A 1006 -19.53 26.80 1.86
N ALA A 1007 -20.19 27.18 2.95
CA ALA A 1007 -20.35 28.58 3.31
C ALA A 1007 -19.11 29.02 4.10
N GLY A 1008 -18.71 30.29 3.96
CA GLY A 1008 -17.53 30.81 4.65
C GLY A 1008 -17.01 32.12 4.04
N THR A 1009 -15.80 32.49 4.42
CA THR A 1009 -15.10 33.70 3.92
C THR A 1009 -13.95 33.29 3.00
N ILE A 1010 -13.83 33.93 1.84
CA ILE A 1010 -12.70 33.69 0.92
C ILE A 1010 -11.41 34.14 1.58
N LYS A 1011 -10.51 33.20 1.87
CA LYS A 1011 -9.24 33.44 2.56
C LYS A 1011 -8.12 33.82 1.60
N GLN A 1012 -8.05 33.15 0.45
CA GLN A 1012 -6.99 33.34 -0.54
C GLN A 1012 -7.49 32.99 -1.93
N ILE A 1013 -7.04 33.72 -2.95
CA ILE A 1013 -7.26 33.42 -4.37
C ILE A 1013 -5.88 33.30 -5.01
N ASP A 1014 -5.58 32.14 -5.56
CA ASP A 1014 -4.23 31.84 -6.09
C ASP A 1014 -4.13 32.00 -7.61
N ILE A 1015 -5.23 32.38 -8.28
CA ILE A 1015 -5.34 32.42 -9.74
C ILE A 1015 -5.49 33.84 -10.30
N SER A 1016 -5.22 34.00 -11.59
CA SER A 1016 -5.45 35.26 -12.33
C SER A 1016 -6.24 35.03 -13.63
N VAL A 1017 -6.95 36.05 -14.12
CA VAL A 1017 -7.69 35.95 -15.39
C VAL A 1017 -6.71 35.69 -16.55
N GLY A 1018 -7.03 34.72 -17.40
CA GLY A 1018 -6.19 34.24 -18.49
C GLY A 1018 -5.22 33.11 -18.11
N MET A 1019 -5.10 32.79 -16.82
CA MET A 1019 -4.22 31.73 -16.33
C MET A 1019 -4.68 30.35 -16.79
N LYS A 1020 -3.74 29.53 -17.27
CA LYS A 1020 -3.99 28.12 -17.60
C LYS A 1020 -3.83 27.27 -16.35
N LEU A 1021 -4.77 26.38 -16.14
CA LEU A 1021 -4.86 25.51 -14.98
C LEU A 1021 -5.00 24.07 -15.43
N GLU A 1022 -4.42 23.17 -14.66
CA GLU A 1022 -4.63 21.74 -14.75
C GLU A 1022 -5.77 21.28 -13.84
N GLY A 1023 -6.15 20.02 -13.94
CA GLY A 1023 -7.07 19.42 -12.98
C GLY A 1023 -6.50 19.49 -11.55
N GLN A 1024 -7.38 19.84 -10.62
CA GLN A 1024 -7.12 20.01 -9.19
C GLN A 1024 -6.23 21.19 -8.78
N ASP A 1025 -5.80 22.06 -9.70
CA ASP A 1025 -5.10 23.30 -9.31
C ASP A 1025 -5.98 24.12 -8.35
N LEU A 1026 -5.41 24.56 -7.24
CA LEU A 1026 -6.07 25.38 -6.24
C LEU A 1026 -6.46 26.71 -6.88
N LEU A 1027 -7.76 26.97 -6.91
CA LEU A 1027 -8.33 28.22 -7.38
C LEU A 1027 -8.32 29.24 -6.24
N LEU A 1028 -8.92 28.85 -5.12
CA LEU A 1028 -9.07 29.66 -3.93
C LEU A 1028 -9.33 28.79 -2.69
N SER A 1029 -9.17 29.36 -1.51
CA SER A 1029 -9.49 28.72 -0.22
C SER A 1029 -10.56 29.49 0.54
N ILE A 1030 -11.40 28.75 1.26
CA ILE A 1030 -12.54 29.24 2.03
C ILE A 1030 -12.37 28.84 3.49
N GLU A 1031 -12.47 29.82 4.38
CA GLU A 1031 -12.50 29.60 5.82
C GLU A 1031 -13.97 29.52 6.28
N PRO A 1032 -14.42 28.41 6.90
CA PRO A 1032 -15.82 28.19 7.27
C PRO A 1032 -16.44 29.28 8.15
#